data_AF-A0A0P0Y9X1-F1
#
_entry.id   AF-A0A0P0Y9X1-F1
#
_cell.length_a   1.000
_cell.length_b   1.000
_cell.length_c   1.000
_cell.angle_alpha   90.00
_cell.angle_beta   90.00
_cell.angle_gamma   90.00
#
_symmetry.space_group_name_H-M   'P 1'
#
loop_
_entity.id
_entity.type
_entity.pdbx_description
1 polymer ?
#
loop_
_entity_poly.entity_id
_entity_poly.type
_entity_poly.pdbx_seq_one_letter_code
_entity_poly.pdbx_strand_id
1 'polypeptide(L)'
;YGEDILEYKPELELLGVHVAFKQNYQLLVDNFSLIRDQITPDVTILMLKCLRYAEIPQHFAKKLKELKWLKTCLGFRAPPGTFLVNDDWKCLLNIVDDVPLLDLKFYGDEIRVYAGELRKVSVIVGFIEASKAIACRVTKLLCSSLFTEERGVAMLECYRELSTKHGKLPVDLANCMKYERWLHTSLGFRAPQEAIIFGSEWEHVSKISNLPFIDDYYYSEYGQGKGISIYRDELMALGAKAELKHGAPFVISGLKIPHDASAITPEAVISLLKCIRSWKMLGSALPDNFMSSINLRWVKTTAGYRHPKNCLLFGPACSSLHRDDGPFVDEVFYGQEILSYESELHTLGVIVDARAGCALMAQCLKSCSNGDAISRIYSYLEALRWKPRNANDNWIWVPQGSDNGQWVSPDRCVLYDRNSLFGSQLHVLVTWYDYKLLRFFKTVFGVKGHPTIGDYCRLWIMWQNSKSTPTPKDCAAFFEFVDKNWNTEIGKYLAGSITKVPVCSEDRILLLPKQDVFIPDDLLLEDLFRMQAEQPLFVWYPPASLSLLSPAKLNEIYSTVGVQKISKVVTRDESEDLKLDHSLTMVQKGTVIKPGLLRIILAFLADPALDFPAEKRHEMVSCLTNVVVYETAMPLTVSYQVGLSSGRSLNVKSARIFRWEREESRIFMTRNFGSASLENAERVQCAAYFAEEISKGLLFERTDQVPALAELIMAGFLLDFDVPAVRFLLKFKNVRLLEDDEQFCSYLA
;
A
#
# COMPACT_ATOMS: atom_id res chain seq x y z
N TYR A 1 23.02 39.10 -111.27
CA TYR A 1 23.19 38.03 -112.26
C TYR A 1 22.00 37.85 -113.20
N GLY A 2 20.85 38.51 -112.97
CA GLY A 2 19.72 38.49 -113.92
C GLY A 2 19.15 37.08 -114.13
N GLU A 3 18.26 36.92 -115.11
CA GLU A 3 17.88 35.57 -115.57
C GLU A 3 18.97 34.94 -116.42
N ASP A 4 19.84 35.74 -117.04
CA ASP A 4 20.92 35.30 -117.95
C ASP A 4 21.87 34.28 -117.30
N ILE A 5 22.15 34.38 -115.99
CA ILE A 5 23.01 33.41 -115.30
C ILE A 5 22.41 31.99 -115.29
N LEU A 6 21.10 31.85 -115.45
CA LEU A 6 20.43 30.55 -115.50
C LEU A 6 20.74 29.79 -116.79
N GLU A 7 21.23 30.46 -117.84
CA GLU A 7 21.69 29.82 -119.07
C GLU A 7 23.04 29.10 -118.86
N TYR A 8 23.84 29.58 -117.92
CA TYR A 8 25.17 29.04 -117.61
C TYR A 8 25.15 27.93 -116.53
N LYS A 9 24.01 27.25 -116.35
CA LYS A 9 23.90 26.17 -115.36
C LYS A 9 25.01 25.11 -115.49
N PRO A 10 25.35 24.60 -116.69
CA PRO A 10 26.44 23.62 -116.84
C PRO A 10 27.80 24.16 -116.40
N GLU A 11 28.13 25.40 -116.76
CA GLU A 11 29.39 26.06 -116.41
C GLU A 11 29.47 26.34 -114.90
N LEU A 12 28.37 26.76 -114.30
CA LEU A 12 28.26 26.96 -112.86
C LEU A 12 28.44 25.66 -112.09
N GLU A 13 27.86 24.54 -112.56
CA GLU A 13 28.12 23.23 -111.97
C GLU A 13 29.61 22.85 -112.04
N LEU A 14 30.30 23.13 -113.14
CA LEU A 14 31.75 22.90 -113.28
C LEU A 14 32.57 23.74 -112.29
N LEU A 15 32.10 24.93 -111.94
CA LEU A 15 32.73 25.81 -110.94
C LEU A 15 32.38 25.44 -109.49
N GLY A 16 31.65 24.35 -109.26
CA GLY A 16 31.25 23.88 -107.93
C GLY A 16 29.98 24.54 -107.39
N VAL A 17 29.26 25.33 -108.20
CA VAL A 17 27.98 25.91 -107.81
C VAL A 17 26.88 24.85 -107.94
N HIS A 18 26.11 24.64 -106.87
CA HIS A 18 24.97 23.74 -106.90
C HIS A 18 23.78 24.40 -107.62
N VAL A 19 23.53 24.03 -108.88
CA VAL A 19 22.39 24.56 -109.68
C VAL A 19 21.09 23.78 -109.50
N ALA A 20 21.11 22.69 -108.72
CA ALA A 20 19.95 21.93 -108.30
C ALA A 20 20.17 21.42 -106.86
N PHE A 21 19.07 21.23 -106.12
CA PHE A 21 19.14 20.88 -104.70
C PHE A 21 19.93 19.59 -104.41
N LYS A 22 19.90 18.59 -105.32
CA LYS A 22 20.69 17.34 -105.28
C LYS A 22 20.79 16.68 -103.88
N GLN A 23 19.79 16.87 -103.02
CA GLN A 23 19.76 16.41 -101.63
C GLN A 23 20.96 16.89 -100.78
N ASN A 24 21.54 18.06 -101.09
CA ASN A 24 22.66 18.63 -100.33
C ASN A 24 22.15 19.35 -99.06
N TYR A 25 21.73 18.55 -98.07
CA TYR A 25 21.15 19.04 -96.82
C TYR A 25 22.14 19.82 -95.95
N GLN A 26 23.45 19.54 -96.04
CA GLN A 26 24.46 20.24 -95.26
C GLN A 26 24.57 21.71 -95.69
N LEU A 27 24.53 21.99 -97.00
CA LEU A 27 24.57 23.35 -97.52
C LEU A 27 23.39 24.21 -97.02
N LEU A 28 22.19 23.60 -96.90
CA LEU A 28 21.02 24.28 -96.31
C LEU A 28 21.23 24.57 -94.82
N VAL A 29 21.79 23.62 -94.07
CA VAL A 29 22.08 23.80 -92.64
C VAL A 29 23.06 24.95 -92.42
N ASP A 30 24.13 25.00 -93.21
CA ASP A 30 25.21 25.99 -93.05
C ASP A 30 24.74 27.42 -93.36
N ASN A 31 23.77 27.56 -94.28
CA ASN A 31 23.25 28.86 -94.72
C ASN A 31 21.85 29.17 -94.16
N PHE A 32 21.40 28.46 -93.12
CA PHE A 32 20.04 28.58 -92.63
C PHE A 32 19.74 29.92 -91.95
N SER A 33 18.73 30.64 -92.46
CA SER A 33 18.09 31.80 -91.81
C SER A 33 16.57 31.68 -91.86
N LEU A 34 15.89 31.81 -90.72
CA LEU A 34 14.44 31.67 -90.63
C LEU A 34 13.74 33.03 -90.77
N ILE A 35 12.84 33.17 -91.76
CA ILE A 35 11.94 34.32 -91.92
C ILE A 35 10.59 33.96 -91.26
N ARG A 36 10.19 34.72 -90.22
CA ARG A 36 9.09 34.34 -89.30
C ARG A 36 7.72 34.19 -89.97
N ASP A 37 7.50 34.85 -91.10
CA ASP A 37 6.15 34.98 -91.67
C ASP A 37 5.88 33.99 -92.84
N GLN A 38 6.85 33.13 -93.17
CA GLN A 38 6.77 32.22 -94.32
C GLN A 38 6.91 30.73 -93.96
N ILE A 39 6.60 30.36 -92.71
CA ILE A 39 6.72 28.97 -92.27
C ILE A 39 5.52 28.17 -92.78
N THR A 40 5.74 27.41 -93.85
CA THR A 40 4.77 26.44 -94.39
C THR A 40 5.05 25.03 -93.85
N PRO A 41 4.10 24.08 -94.01
CA PRO A 41 4.34 22.68 -93.70
C PRO A 41 5.58 22.13 -94.44
N ASP A 42 5.73 22.42 -95.73
CA ASP A 42 6.86 21.96 -96.54
C ASP A 42 8.21 22.46 -96.04
N VAL A 43 8.28 23.72 -95.62
CA VAL A 43 9.48 24.32 -95.03
C VAL A 43 9.85 23.63 -93.71
N THR A 44 8.85 23.30 -92.89
CA THR A 44 9.03 22.53 -91.65
C THR A 44 9.56 21.13 -91.95
N ILE A 45 8.95 20.42 -92.92
CA ILE A 45 9.42 19.09 -93.34
C ILE A 45 10.83 19.15 -93.91
N LEU A 46 11.20 20.20 -94.65
CA LEU A 46 12.56 20.39 -95.16
C LEU A 46 13.58 20.57 -94.02
N MET A 47 13.24 21.33 -92.97
CA MET A 47 14.08 21.45 -91.77
C MET A 47 14.27 20.08 -91.08
N LEU A 48 13.21 19.27 -91.00
CA LEU A 48 13.29 17.92 -90.43
C LEU A 48 14.13 16.98 -91.32
N LYS A 49 14.04 17.08 -92.65
CA LYS A 49 14.92 16.36 -93.58
C LYS A 49 16.39 16.78 -93.38
N CYS A 50 16.67 18.05 -93.13
CA CYS A 50 18.02 18.51 -92.79
C CYS A 50 18.53 17.86 -91.50
N LEU A 51 17.69 17.74 -90.46
CA LEU A 51 18.06 17.03 -89.21
C LEU A 51 18.27 15.53 -89.38
N ARG A 52 17.68 14.93 -90.42
CA ARG A 52 17.80 13.50 -90.74
C ARG A 52 19.04 13.20 -91.56
N TYR A 53 19.32 14.01 -92.59
CA TYR A 53 20.25 13.66 -93.66
C TYR A 53 21.53 14.53 -93.70
N ALA A 54 21.59 15.67 -93.00
CA ALA A 54 22.84 16.43 -92.92
C ALA A 54 23.89 15.69 -92.09
N GLU A 55 25.17 15.84 -92.44
CA GLU A 55 26.28 15.16 -91.76
C GLU A 55 26.47 15.64 -90.32
N ILE A 56 26.32 16.95 -90.08
CA ILE A 56 26.55 17.57 -88.76
C ILE A 56 25.31 18.37 -88.29
N PRO A 57 24.22 17.69 -87.89
CA PRO A 57 22.96 18.35 -87.56
C PRO A 57 22.93 18.97 -86.15
N GLN A 58 23.98 18.82 -85.33
CA GLN A 58 23.94 19.15 -83.89
C GLN A 58 23.79 20.65 -83.61
N HIS A 59 24.59 21.49 -84.28
CA HIS A 59 24.48 22.95 -84.18
C HIS A 59 23.14 23.44 -84.72
N PHE A 60 22.66 22.82 -85.80
CA PHE A 60 21.37 23.11 -86.38
C PHE A 60 20.22 22.80 -85.43
N ALA A 61 20.23 21.62 -84.80
CA ALA A 61 19.24 21.22 -83.81
C ALA A 61 19.22 22.19 -82.62
N LYS A 62 20.39 22.64 -82.13
CA LYS A 62 20.47 23.65 -81.06
C LYS A 62 19.82 24.97 -81.48
N LYS A 63 20.15 25.47 -82.69
CA LYS A 63 19.54 26.69 -83.25
C LYS A 63 18.03 26.56 -83.38
N LEU A 64 17.53 25.41 -83.86
CA LEU A 64 16.09 25.15 -84.02
C LEU A 64 15.34 25.08 -82.68
N LYS A 65 15.98 24.70 -81.57
CA LYS A 65 15.34 24.67 -80.24
C LYS A 65 14.94 26.06 -79.73
N GLU A 66 15.65 27.09 -80.13
CA GLU A 66 15.48 28.47 -79.66
C GLU A 66 14.46 29.26 -80.51
N LEU A 67 14.20 28.79 -81.74
CA LEU A 67 13.31 29.44 -82.70
C LEU A 67 11.86 28.98 -82.55
N LYS A 68 10.90 29.89 -82.75
CA LYS A 68 9.46 29.56 -82.79
C LYS A 68 9.02 29.22 -84.20
N TRP A 69 9.18 27.96 -84.60
CA TRP A 69 8.87 27.51 -85.97
C TRP A 69 7.87 26.37 -86.05
N LEU A 70 7.49 25.74 -84.92
CA LEU A 70 6.48 24.69 -84.92
C LEU A 70 5.09 25.28 -84.71
N LYS A 71 4.18 25.01 -85.64
CA LYS A 71 2.77 25.35 -85.52
C LYS A 71 2.11 24.41 -84.51
N THR A 72 1.47 24.99 -83.51
CA THR A 72 0.70 24.28 -82.49
C THR A 72 -0.73 24.79 -82.44
N CYS A 73 -1.60 24.11 -81.71
CA CYS A 73 -2.94 24.60 -81.39
C CYS A 73 -2.95 25.97 -80.68
N LEU A 74 -1.82 26.38 -80.07
CA LEU A 74 -1.62 27.67 -79.38
C LEU A 74 -0.76 28.65 -80.19
N GLY A 75 -0.68 28.49 -81.51
CA GLY A 75 0.14 29.31 -82.41
C GLY A 75 1.55 28.75 -82.61
N PHE A 76 2.45 29.55 -83.19
CA PHE A 76 3.84 29.14 -83.43
C PHE A 76 4.67 29.16 -82.13
N ARG A 77 5.26 28.02 -81.77
CA ARG A 77 6.01 27.81 -80.54
C ARG A 77 7.40 27.25 -80.84
N ALA A 78 8.27 27.38 -79.84
CA ALA A 78 9.57 26.72 -79.86
C ALA A 78 9.38 25.22 -79.61
N PRO A 79 10.23 24.36 -80.18
CA PRO A 79 10.11 22.91 -80.00
C PRO A 79 10.10 22.42 -78.54
N PRO A 80 10.96 22.91 -77.62
CA PRO A 80 10.90 22.50 -76.22
C PRO A 80 9.55 22.79 -75.57
N GLY A 81 8.89 21.75 -75.04
CA GLY A 81 7.60 21.85 -74.36
C GLY A 81 6.37 21.70 -75.28
N THR A 82 6.58 21.48 -76.58
CA THR A 82 5.56 21.11 -77.56
C THR A 82 5.37 19.59 -77.59
N PHE A 83 4.14 19.13 -77.74
CA PHE A 83 3.76 17.71 -77.69
C PHE A 83 3.31 17.22 -79.07
N LEU A 84 3.85 16.09 -79.50
CA LEU A 84 3.24 15.28 -80.55
C LEU A 84 2.50 14.13 -79.88
N VAL A 85 1.17 14.20 -79.89
CA VAL A 85 0.33 13.31 -79.09
C VAL A 85 0.02 12.03 -79.84
N ASN A 86 0.11 10.91 -79.10
CA ASN A 86 -0.38 9.61 -79.51
C ASN A 86 -1.67 9.25 -78.74
N ASP A 87 -2.58 8.53 -79.37
CA ASP A 87 -3.86 8.12 -78.79
C ASP A 87 -3.70 7.20 -77.57
N ASP A 88 -2.54 6.52 -77.47
CA ASP A 88 -2.21 5.63 -76.35
C ASP A 88 -2.07 6.33 -74.99
N TRP A 89 -1.82 7.65 -74.98
CA TRP A 89 -1.61 8.42 -73.75
C TRP A 89 -2.24 9.82 -73.81
N LYS A 90 -3.22 10.00 -74.70
CA LYS A 90 -3.94 11.28 -74.88
C LYS A 90 -4.62 11.78 -73.60
N CYS A 91 -5.01 10.88 -72.68
CA CYS A 91 -5.60 11.26 -71.40
C CYS A 91 -4.72 12.20 -70.56
N LEU A 92 -3.39 12.18 -70.77
CA LEU A 92 -2.46 13.04 -70.04
C LEU A 92 -2.77 14.53 -70.23
N LEU A 93 -3.37 14.88 -71.37
CA LEU A 93 -3.72 16.25 -71.69
C LEU A 93 -4.96 16.75 -70.94
N ASN A 94 -5.80 15.85 -70.43
CA ASN A 94 -7.01 16.24 -69.69
C ASN A 94 -6.68 16.76 -68.28
N ILE A 95 -5.47 16.50 -67.79
CA ILE A 95 -5.03 16.89 -66.43
C ILE A 95 -4.64 18.37 -66.37
N VAL A 96 -4.13 18.92 -67.48
CA VAL A 96 -3.59 20.29 -67.52
C VAL A 96 -4.01 21.01 -68.79
N ASP A 97 -4.42 22.26 -68.65
CA ASP A 97 -4.81 23.10 -69.77
C ASP A 97 -3.58 23.67 -70.51
N ASP A 98 -3.83 24.28 -71.66
CA ASP A 98 -2.84 25.03 -72.44
C ASP A 98 -1.57 24.24 -72.83
N VAL A 99 -1.72 22.93 -73.09
CA VAL A 99 -0.64 22.12 -73.66
C VAL A 99 -0.43 22.47 -75.13
N PRO A 100 0.78 22.90 -75.57
CA PRO A 100 1.04 23.17 -76.98
C PRO A 100 1.11 21.85 -77.76
N LEU A 101 0.04 21.51 -78.46
CA LEU A 101 -0.06 20.32 -79.30
C LEU A 101 0.35 20.65 -80.73
N LEU A 102 1.19 19.82 -81.34
CA LEU A 102 1.56 19.94 -82.75
C LEU A 102 0.30 19.91 -83.63
N ASP A 103 0.16 20.89 -84.52
CA ASP A 103 -1.04 21.04 -85.34
C ASP A 103 -1.02 20.04 -86.52
N LEU A 104 -1.59 18.86 -86.30
CA LEU A 104 -1.68 17.82 -87.33
C LEU A 104 -2.62 18.20 -88.49
N LYS A 105 -3.51 19.19 -88.32
CA LYS A 105 -4.31 19.70 -89.45
C LYS A 105 -3.47 20.55 -90.38
N PHE A 106 -2.50 21.29 -89.82
CA PHE A 106 -1.54 22.08 -90.59
C PHE A 106 -0.49 21.20 -91.28
N TYR A 107 0.04 20.19 -90.57
CA TYR A 107 1.16 19.39 -91.08
C TYR A 107 0.77 18.09 -91.79
N GLY A 108 -0.44 17.58 -91.56
CA GLY A 108 -0.82 16.23 -91.96
C GLY A 108 -0.08 15.14 -91.18
N ASP A 109 -0.34 13.88 -91.51
CA ASP A 109 0.31 12.74 -90.83
C ASP A 109 1.78 12.55 -91.23
N GLU A 110 2.25 13.19 -92.32
CA GLU A 110 3.65 13.08 -92.78
C GLU A 110 4.64 13.48 -91.67
N ILE A 111 4.32 14.49 -90.86
CA ILE A 111 5.22 14.96 -89.80
C ILE A 111 5.53 13.88 -88.75
N ARG A 112 4.64 12.90 -88.56
CA ARG A 112 4.83 11.78 -87.62
C ARG A 112 6.01 10.89 -88.03
N VAL A 113 6.31 10.82 -89.34
CA VAL A 113 7.48 10.07 -89.86
C VAL A 113 8.79 10.64 -89.32
N TYR A 114 8.81 11.90 -88.90
CA TYR A 114 9.98 12.61 -88.37
C TYR A 114 10.02 12.68 -86.83
N ALA A 115 9.35 11.76 -86.12
CA ALA A 115 9.34 11.73 -84.67
C ALA A 115 10.76 11.68 -84.04
N GLY A 116 11.71 11.00 -84.69
CA GLY A 116 13.11 10.97 -84.25
C GLY A 116 13.78 12.34 -84.32
N GLU A 117 13.57 13.09 -85.39
CA GLU A 117 14.11 14.44 -85.60
C GLU A 117 13.43 15.46 -84.69
N LEU A 118 12.11 15.36 -84.53
CA LEU A 118 11.35 16.15 -83.56
C LEU A 118 11.88 15.94 -82.14
N ARG A 119 12.25 14.70 -81.77
CA ARG A 119 12.93 14.41 -80.50
C ARG A 119 14.30 15.10 -80.38
N LYS A 120 15.09 15.16 -81.46
CA LYS A 120 16.41 15.85 -81.46
C LYS A 120 16.27 17.34 -81.11
N VAL A 121 15.19 17.98 -81.56
CA VAL A 121 14.83 19.37 -81.20
C VAL A 121 13.99 19.47 -79.92
N SER A 122 13.89 18.41 -79.12
CA SER A 122 13.21 18.42 -77.82
C SER A 122 11.68 18.61 -77.87
N VAL A 123 11.03 18.23 -78.98
CA VAL A 123 9.58 17.98 -78.97
C VAL A 123 9.29 16.71 -78.17
N ILE A 124 8.25 16.74 -77.37
CA ILE A 124 7.80 15.62 -76.55
C ILE A 124 6.99 14.67 -77.43
N VAL A 125 7.64 13.57 -77.81
CA VAL A 125 7.08 12.53 -78.72
C VAL A 125 6.84 11.19 -78.02
N GLY A 126 7.44 10.97 -76.85
CA GLY A 126 7.37 9.68 -76.13
C GLY A 126 6.54 9.78 -74.85
N PHE A 127 6.01 8.62 -74.43
CA PHE A 127 5.16 8.52 -73.24
C PHE A 127 5.89 8.93 -71.96
N ILE A 128 7.15 8.50 -71.77
CA ILE A 128 7.94 8.83 -70.58
C ILE A 128 8.17 10.35 -70.49
N GLU A 129 8.58 10.97 -71.59
CA GLU A 129 8.83 12.40 -71.66
C GLU A 129 7.54 13.21 -71.46
N ALA A 130 6.42 12.73 -72.03
CA ALA A 130 5.11 13.33 -71.83
C ALA A 130 4.66 13.26 -70.37
N SER A 131 4.76 12.09 -69.75
CA SER A 131 4.46 11.90 -68.32
C SER A 131 5.28 12.81 -67.43
N LYS A 132 6.58 12.94 -67.67
CA LYS A 132 7.46 13.85 -66.91
C LYS A 132 7.05 15.32 -67.08
N ALA A 133 6.78 15.75 -68.30
CA ALA A 133 6.39 17.14 -68.57
C ALA A 133 5.03 17.51 -67.94
N ILE A 134 4.07 16.57 -67.95
CA ILE A 134 2.76 16.75 -67.32
C ILE A 134 2.90 16.76 -65.80
N ALA A 135 3.65 15.83 -65.21
CA ALA A 135 3.96 15.84 -63.78
C ALA A 135 4.55 17.19 -63.32
N CYS A 136 5.54 17.73 -64.06
CA CYS A 136 6.11 19.04 -63.75
C CYS A 136 5.07 20.19 -63.84
N ARG A 137 4.10 20.12 -64.76
CA ARG A 137 3.02 21.12 -64.83
C ARG A 137 2.05 20.99 -63.67
N VAL A 138 1.69 19.77 -63.28
CA VAL A 138 0.84 19.50 -62.11
C VAL A 138 1.50 20.05 -60.84
N THR A 139 2.78 19.75 -60.60
CA THR A 139 3.51 20.30 -59.45
C THR A 139 3.50 21.83 -59.44
N LYS A 140 3.66 22.49 -60.60
CA LYS A 140 3.55 23.96 -60.70
C LYS A 140 2.16 24.47 -60.32
N LEU A 141 1.10 23.82 -60.82
CA LEU A 141 -0.29 24.20 -60.49
C LEU A 141 -0.55 24.09 -58.99
N LEU A 142 -0.07 23.01 -58.36
CA LEU A 142 -0.17 22.79 -56.92
C LEU A 142 0.59 23.85 -56.12
N CYS A 143 1.83 24.18 -56.49
CA CYS A 143 2.60 25.25 -55.86
C CYS A 143 1.94 26.63 -55.97
N SER A 144 1.17 26.87 -57.04
CA SER A 144 0.40 28.10 -57.24
C SER A 144 -1.02 28.06 -56.65
N SER A 145 -1.43 26.95 -56.03
CA SER A 145 -2.80 26.74 -55.53
C SER A 145 -3.89 26.90 -56.60
N LEU A 146 -3.56 26.58 -57.86
CA LEU A 146 -4.47 26.64 -59.02
C LEU A 146 -4.95 25.25 -59.46
N PHE A 147 -4.58 24.19 -58.72
CA PHE A 147 -5.04 22.84 -58.99
C PHE A 147 -6.46 22.67 -58.47
N THR A 148 -7.38 22.28 -59.35
CA THR A 148 -8.81 22.15 -59.03
C THR A 148 -9.21 20.68 -58.90
N GLU A 149 -10.35 20.44 -58.30
CA GLU A 149 -10.91 19.12 -58.02
C GLU A 149 -11.18 18.34 -59.32
N GLU A 150 -11.62 19.01 -60.39
CA GLU A 150 -11.85 18.38 -61.70
C GLU A 150 -10.55 17.84 -62.30
N ARG A 151 -9.42 18.53 -62.08
CA ARG A 151 -8.09 18.05 -62.49
C ARG A 151 -7.66 16.84 -61.66
N GLY A 152 -8.08 16.77 -60.40
CA GLY A 152 -7.92 15.58 -59.55
C GLY A 152 -8.66 14.36 -60.13
N VAL A 153 -9.92 14.55 -60.55
CA VAL A 153 -10.71 13.50 -61.22
C VAL A 153 -10.06 13.09 -62.55
N ALA A 154 -9.67 14.05 -63.38
CA ALA A 154 -8.97 13.78 -64.64
C ALA A 154 -7.66 12.99 -64.43
N MET A 155 -6.97 13.24 -63.32
CA MET A 155 -5.76 12.51 -62.96
C MET A 155 -6.06 11.04 -62.58
N LEU A 156 -7.17 10.78 -61.88
CA LEU A 156 -7.62 9.41 -61.57
C LEU A 156 -8.12 8.66 -62.81
N GLU A 157 -8.86 9.34 -63.70
CA GLU A 157 -9.28 8.79 -64.99
C GLU A 157 -8.07 8.39 -65.83
N CYS A 158 -7.08 9.28 -65.93
CA CYS A 158 -5.88 8.99 -66.69
C CYS A 158 -5.04 7.90 -66.03
N TYR A 159 -5.02 7.79 -64.70
CA TYR A 159 -4.40 6.65 -64.01
C TYR A 159 -5.05 5.33 -64.42
N ARG A 160 -6.40 5.24 -64.42
CA ARG A 160 -7.16 4.06 -64.85
C ARG A 160 -6.84 3.70 -66.30
N GLU A 161 -6.92 4.67 -67.20
CA GLU A 161 -6.68 4.45 -68.64
C GLU A 161 -5.23 4.03 -68.93
N LEU A 162 -4.25 4.69 -68.33
CA LEU A 162 -2.83 4.34 -68.54
C LEU A 162 -2.47 3.01 -67.89
N SER A 163 -3.03 2.69 -66.72
CA SER A 163 -2.79 1.40 -66.06
C SER A 163 -3.33 0.24 -66.89
N THR A 164 -4.51 0.42 -67.52
CA THR A 164 -5.10 -0.61 -68.39
C THR A 164 -4.34 -0.77 -69.71
N LYS A 165 -3.88 0.32 -70.32
CA LYS A 165 -3.14 0.28 -71.61
C LYS A 165 -1.69 -0.15 -71.48
N HIS A 166 -0.96 0.34 -70.46
CA HIS A 166 0.50 0.20 -70.35
C HIS A 166 0.94 -0.69 -69.18
N GLY A 167 0.03 -1.07 -68.28
CA GLY A 167 0.31 -1.87 -67.08
C GLY A 167 1.04 -1.10 -65.96
N LYS A 168 2.05 -0.28 -66.29
CA LYS A 168 2.78 0.57 -65.34
C LYS A 168 2.93 2.00 -65.85
N LEU A 169 2.67 2.96 -64.96
CA LEU A 169 2.90 4.38 -65.23
C LEU A 169 4.40 4.73 -65.12
N PRO A 170 4.89 5.71 -65.89
CA PRO A 170 6.23 6.27 -65.71
C PRO A 170 6.42 6.84 -64.30
N VAL A 171 7.63 6.68 -63.77
CA VAL A 171 7.96 6.97 -62.36
C VAL A 171 7.62 8.40 -61.95
N ASP A 172 7.94 9.40 -62.79
CA ASP A 172 7.66 10.81 -62.48
C ASP A 172 6.17 11.08 -62.28
N LEU A 173 5.31 10.53 -63.16
CA LEU A 173 3.87 10.69 -63.07
C LEU A 173 3.28 9.90 -61.92
N ALA A 174 3.72 8.66 -61.72
CA ALA A 174 3.29 7.84 -60.60
C ALA A 174 3.64 8.50 -59.26
N ASN A 175 4.84 9.07 -59.13
CA ASN A 175 5.26 9.78 -57.92
C ASN A 175 4.45 11.07 -57.72
N CYS A 176 4.21 11.84 -58.79
CA CYS A 176 3.35 13.01 -58.75
C CYS A 176 1.96 12.65 -58.22
N MET A 177 1.34 11.60 -58.76
CA MET A 177 0.01 11.15 -58.32
C MET A 177 0.02 10.63 -56.88
N LYS A 178 1.08 9.97 -56.42
CA LYS A 178 1.14 9.31 -55.10
C LYS A 178 1.53 10.23 -53.94
N TYR A 179 2.42 11.18 -54.18
CA TYR A 179 3.11 11.92 -53.11
C TYR A 179 2.79 13.42 -53.08
N GLU A 180 2.26 13.98 -54.17
CA GLU A 180 1.85 15.39 -54.18
C GLU A 180 0.50 15.58 -53.48
N ARG A 181 0.30 16.77 -52.89
CA ARG A 181 -0.84 17.08 -52.03
C ARG A 181 -2.01 17.68 -52.81
N TRP A 182 -2.61 16.88 -53.68
CA TRP A 182 -3.68 17.32 -54.58
C TRP A 182 -5.09 16.87 -54.14
N LEU A 183 -5.18 15.91 -53.22
CA LEU A 183 -6.45 15.30 -52.83
C LEU A 183 -7.08 16.07 -51.66
N HIS A 184 -8.29 16.61 -51.86
CA HIS A 184 -9.05 17.26 -50.80
C HIS A 184 -9.57 16.26 -49.75
N THR A 185 -9.33 16.56 -48.48
CA THR A 185 -9.80 15.77 -47.33
C THR A 185 -10.41 16.68 -46.26
N SER A 186 -11.11 16.09 -45.29
CA SER A 186 -11.62 16.77 -44.08
C SER A 186 -10.55 17.53 -43.28
N LEU A 187 -9.26 17.24 -43.50
CA LEU A 187 -8.11 17.90 -42.86
C LEU A 187 -7.26 18.70 -43.86
N GLY A 188 -7.86 19.15 -44.96
CA GLY A 188 -7.24 19.92 -46.04
C GLY A 188 -6.63 19.06 -47.14
N PHE A 189 -5.88 19.68 -48.07
CA PHE A 189 -5.21 18.97 -49.15
C PHE A 189 -4.12 18.01 -48.65
N ARG A 190 -4.14 16.77 -49.11
CA ARG A 190 -3.24 15.67 -48.73
C ARG A 190 -2.78 14.89 -49.96
N ALA A 191 -1.70 14.13 -49.80
CA ALA A 191 -1.34 13.10 -50.78
C ALA A 191 -2.26 11.88 -50.61
N PRO A 192 -2.51 11.05 -51.64
CA PRO A 192 -3.33 9.86 -51.49
C PRO A 192 -2.87 8.94 -50.36
N GLN A 193 -1.56 8.79 -50.13
CA GLN A 193 -1.02 7.99 -49.02
C GLN A 193 -1.36 8.54 -47.62
N GLU A 194 -1.73 9.81 -47.53
CA GLU A 194 -2.14 10.52 -46.31
C GLU A 194 -3.66 10.65 -46.18
N ALA A 195 -4.45 9.93 -46.98
CA ALA A 195 -5.91 10.06 -47.04
C ALA A 195 -6.63 8.74 -46.77
N ILE A 196 -7.86 8.85 -46.25
CA ILE A 196 -8.72 7.72 -45.90
C ILE A 196 -9.98 7.75 -46.77
N ILE A 197 -10.28 6.62 -47.40
CA ILE A 197 -11.56 6.40 -48.07
C ILE A 197 -12.57 6.02 -46.99
N PHE A 198 -13.59 6.84 -46.78
CA PHE A 198 -14.59 6.58 -45.75
C PHE A 198 -15.32 5.25 -45.99
N GLY A 199 -15.64 4.57 -44.89
CA GLY A 199 -16.36 3.31 -44.84
C GLY A 199 -17.00 3.12 -43.47
N SER A 200 -17.97 2.21 -43.34
CA SER A 200 -18.74 2.02 -42.11
C SER A 200 -17.88 1.68 -40.88
N GLU A 201 -16.75 0.99 -41.08
CA GLU A 201 -15.79 0.68 -39.99
C GLU A 201 -15.16 1.92 -39.35
N TRP A 202 -15.17 3.06 -40.04
CA TRP A 202 -14.58 4.31 -39.57
C TRP A 202 -15.56 5.17 -38.76
N GLU A 203 -16.86 4.90 -38.84
CA GLU A 203 -17.91 5.75 -38.27
C GLU A 203 -17.70 5.98 -36.77
N HIS A 204 -17.49 4.92 -36.00
CA HIS A 204 -17.33 5.03 -34.55
C HIS A 204 -15.98 5.63 -34.15
N VAL A 205 -14.88 5.21 -34.79
CA VAL A 205 -13.53 5.70 -34.44
C VAL A 205 -13.32 7.15 -34.84
N SER A 206 -14.01 7.65 -35.87
CA SER A 206 -13.98 9.06 -36.28
C SER A 206 -14.51 10.01 -35.20
N LYS A 207 -15.35 9.53 -34.27
CA LYS A 207 -15.85 10.33 -33.15
C LYS A 207 -14.79 10.60 -32.07
N ILE A 208 -13.70 9.82 -32.07
CA ILE A 208 -12.62 9.90 -31.09
C ILE A 208 -11.24 10.17 -31.73
N SER A 209 -11.18 10.38 -33.05
CA SER A 209 -9.94 10.64 -33.77
C SER A 209 -10.19 11.56 -34.96
N ASN A 210 -9.31 12.53 -35.15
CA ASN A 210 -9.33 13.41 -36.31
C ASN A 210 -8.69 12.70 -37.51
N LEU A 211 -9.52 12.33 -38.48
CA LEU A 211 -9.11 11.49 -39.62
C LEU A 211 -9.27 12.22 -40.96
N PRO A 212 -8.29 12.12 -41.89
CA PRO A 212 -8.31 12.79 -43.18
C PRO A 212 -9.17 12.02 -44.20
N PHE A 213 -10.49 12.04 -44.02
CA PHE A 213 -11.42 11.43 -44.96
C PHE A 213 -11.44 12.22 -46.27
N ILE A 214 -11.38 11.51 -47.40
CA ILE A 214 -11.56 12.11 -48.72
C ILE A 214 -12.95 12.71 -48.79
N ASP A 215 -13.02 13.98 -49.18
CA ASP A 215 -14.27 14.71 -49.22
C ASP A 215 -14.97 14.52 -50.57
N ASP A 216 -15.89 13.56 -50.64
CA ASP A 216 -16.61 13.23 -51.89
C ASP A 216 -17.56 14.36 -52.34
N TYR A 217 -17.96 15.26 -51.43
CA TYR A 217 -18.91 16.32 -51.74
C TYR A 217 -18.39 17.24 -52.85
N TYR A 218 -17.12 17.64 -52.75
CA TYR A 218 -16.49 18.56 -53.71
C TYR A 218 -16.21 17.94 -55.09
N TYR A 219 -16.21 16.60 -55.20
CA TYR A 219 -16.02 15.91 -56.48
C TYR A 219 -17.34 15.53 -57.17
N SER A 220 -18.47 15.88 -56.57
CA SER A 220 -19.80 15.66 -57.15
C SER A 220 -20.40 17.00 -57.58
N GLU A 221 -20.55 17.21 -58.89
CA GLU A 221 -21.36 18.34 -59.38
C GLU A 221 -22.79 18.18 -58.87
N TYR A 222 -23.21 19.05 -57.94
CA TYR A 222 -24.56 19.14 -57.40
C TYR A 222 -25.15 17.80 -56.88
N GLY A 223 -24.31 16.89 -56.37
CA GLY A 223 -24.74 15.57 -55.91
C GLY A 223 -25.20 14.61 -57.01
N GLN A 224 -24.95 14.92 -58.29
CA GLN A 224 -25.30 14.07 -59.45
C GLN A 224 -24.07 13.56 -60.23
N GLY A 225 -22.88 14.12 -59.98
CA GLY A 225 -21.63 13.62 -60.55
C GLY A 225 -21.23 12.25 -59.97
N LYS A 226 -20.54 11.44 -60.79
CA LYS A 226 -19.82 10.24 -60.32
C LYS A 226 -18.71 10.71 -59.37
N GLY A 227 -19.02 10.81 -58.09
CA GLY A 227 -18.08 11.27 -57.05
C GLY A 227 -16.76 10.49 -57.08
N ILE A 228 -15.74 11.02 -56.41
CA ILE A 228 -14.41 10.42 -56.36
C ILE A 228 -14.43 8.97 -55.82
N SER A 229 -15.50 8.60 -55.11
CA SER A 229 -15.78 7.23 -54.65
C SER A 229 -15.78 6.17 -55.76
N ILE A 230 -16.11 6.51 -57.01
CA ILE A 230 -16.02 5.55 -58.13
C ILE A 230 -14.59 5.20 -58.54
N TYR A 231 -13.59 5.93 -58.01
CA TYR A 231 -12.17 5.68 -58.22
C TYR A 231 -11.52 5.03 -57.00
N ARG A 232 -12.29 4.26 -56.21
CA ARG A 232 -11.81 3.59 -54.99
C ARG A 232 -10.56 2.75 -55.25
N ASP A 233 -10.56 1.95 -56.32
CA ASP A 233 -9.44 1.06 -56.64
C ASP A 233 -8.17 1.84 -57.02
N GLU A 234 -8.33 2.93 -57.77
CA GLU A 234 -7.23 3.82 -58.13
C GLU A 234 -6.67 4.54 -56.90
N LEU A 235 -7.53 5.08 -56.04
CA LEU A 235 -7.13 5.74 -54.79
C LEU A 235 -6.36 4.77 -53.89
N MET A 236 -6.83 3.53 -53.73
CA MET A 236 -6.12 2.49 -52.98
C MET A 236 -4.77 2.15 -53.63
N ALA A 237 -4.70 2.04 -54.95
CA ALA A 237 -3.45 1.77 -55.68
C ALA A 237 -2.43 2.92 -55.57
N LEU A 238 -2.92 4.16 -55.44
CA LEU A 238 -2.09 5.35 -55.15
C LEU A 238 -1.70 5.44 -53.66
N GLY A 239 -2.39 4.70 -52.80
CA GLY A 239 -1.99 4.43 -51.42
C GLY A 239 -2.98 4.91 -50.35
N ALA A 240 -4.16 5.41 -50.73
CA ALA A 240 -5.23 5.74 -49.80
C ALA A 240 -5.68 4.52 -49.00
N LYS A 241 -6.02 4.74 -47.72
CA LYS A 241 -6.40 3.64 -46.83
C LYS A 241 -7.90 3.50 -46.80
N ALA A 242 -8.38 2.30 -47.08
CA ALA A 242 -9.79 1.95 -46.95
C ALA A 242 -10.09 1.19 -45.66
N GLU A 243 -9.21 0.26 -45.27
CA GLU A 243 -9.42 -0.62 -44.11
C GLU A 243 -8.82 -0.05 -42.83
N LEU A 244 -9.51 -0.24 -41.70
CA LEU A 244 -9.08 0.23 -40.38
C LEU A 244 -7.69 -0.29 -40.00
N LYS A 245 -7.39 -1.55 -40.32
CA LYS A 245 -6.08 -2.18 -40.09
C LYS A 245 -4.93 -1.39 -40.73
N HIS A 246 -5.12 -0.94 -41.96
CA HIS A 246 -4.10 -0.24 -42.73
C HIS A 246 -4.02 1.25 -42.40
N GLY A 247 -5.11 1.84 -41.89
CA GLY A 247 -5.12 3.22 -41.42
C GLY A 247 -4.98 3.40 -39.90
N ALA A 248 -4.64 2.35 -39.15
CA ALA A 248 -4.32 2.45 -37.73
C ALA A 248 -3.32 3.58 -37.38
N PRO A 249 -2.26 3.86 -38.18
CA PRO A 249 -1.39 5.01 -37.95
C PRO A 249 -2.09 6.37 -37.87
N PHE A 250 -3.15 6.57 -38.66
CA PHE A 250 -3.94 7.81 -38.63
C PHE A 250 -4.74 7.90 -37.34
N VAL A 251 -5.35 6.81 -36.89
CA VAL A 251 -6.12 6.78 -35.64
C VAL A 251 -5.24 7.08 -34.44
N ILE A 252 -4.08 6.44 -34.36
CA ILE A 252 -3.11 6.63 -33.27
C ILE A 252 -2.58 8.06 -33.25
N SER A 253 -2.23 8.63 -34.41
CA SER A 253 -1.66 9.98 -34.49
C SER A 253 -2.72 11.09 -34.34
N GLY A 254 -3.96 10.83 -34.74
CA GLY A 254 -5.08 11.77 -34.72
C GLY A 254 -5.99 11.66 -33.49
N LEU A 255 -5.65 10.82 -32.51
CA LEU A 255 -6.51 10.53 -31.37
C LEU A 255 -6.88 11.81 -30.60
N LYS A 256 -8.18 12.06 -30.50
CA LYS A 256 -8.78 13.20 -29.80
C LYS A 256 -10.01 12.72 -29.03
N ILE A 257 -9.76 12.22 -27.83
CA ILE A 257 -10.83 11.73 -26.95
C ILE A 257 -11.69 12.91 -26.46
N PRO A 258 -13.02 12.86 -26.60
CA PRO A 258 -13.92 13.87 -26.08
C PRO A 258 -13.76 14.07 -24.57
N HIS A 259 -13.89 15.31 -24.09
CA HIS A 259 -13.88 15.59 -22.65
C HIS A 259 -15.08 14.97 -21.93
N ASP A 260 -16.24 14.93 -22.60
CA ASP A 260 -17.40 14.21 -22.11
C ASP A 260 -17.28 12.73 -22.47
N ALA A 261 -16.98 11.91 -21.45
CA ALA A 261 -16.82 10.47 -21.62
C ALA A 261 -18.10 9.74 -22.06
N SER A 262 -19.28 10.34 -21.83
CA SER A 262 -20.56 9.74 -22.23
C SER A 262 -20.78 9.76 -23.75
N ALA A 263 -20.05 10.59 -24.48
CA ALA A 263 -20.08 10.64 -25.95
C ALA A 263 -19.31 9.48 -26.61
N ILE A 264 -18.54 8.70 -25.84
CA ILE A 264 -17.70 7.62 -26.35
C ILE A 264 -18.52 6.33 -26.39
N THR A 265 -18.75 5.81 -27.59
CA THR A 265 -19.49 4.56 -27.78
C THR A 265 -18.56 3.35 -27.56
N PRO A 266 -19.09 2.20 -27.11
CA PRO A 266 -18.28 1.00 -26.92
C PRO A 266 -17.59 0.55 -28.22
N GLU A 267 -18.26 0.69 -29.37
CA GLU A 267 -17.71 0.34 -30.69
C GLU A 267 -16.50 1.21 -31.06
N ALA A 268 -16.48 2.48 -30.65
CA ALA A 268 -15.35 3.38 -30.88
C ALA A 268 -14.11 2.89 -30.10
N VAL A 269 -14.30 2.43 -28.86
CA VAL A 269 -13.23 1.85 -28.03
C VAL A 269 -12.73 0.54 -28.61
N ILE A 270 -13.63 -0.37 -29.02
CA ILE A 270 -13.23 -1.62 -29.68
C ILE A 270 -12.45 -1.34 -30.98
N SER A 271 -12.87 -0.35 -31.76
CA SER A 271 -12.16 0.08 -32.98
C SER A 271 -10.76 0.64 -32.67
N LEU A 272 -10.63 1.42 -31.60
CA LEU A 272 -9.33 1.89 -31.11
C LEU A 272 -8.43 0.72 -30.69
N LEU A 273 -8.95 -0.28 -29.99
CA LEU A 273 -8.20 -1.48 -29.60
C LEU A 273 -7.75 -2.27 -30.84
N LYS A 274 -8.58 -2.40 -31.88
CA LYS A 274 -8.19 -2.98 -33.17
C LYS A 274 -7.05 -2.20 -33.84
N CYS A 275 -7.05 -0.87 -33.74
CA CYS A 275 -5.97 -0.03 -34.24
C CYS A 275 -4.67 -0.24 -33.45
N ILE A 276 -4.74 -0.30 -32.12
CA ILE A 276 -3.57 -0.57 -31.26
C ILE A 276 -2.99 -1.94 -31.56
N ARG A 277 -3.84 -2.97 -31.74
CA ARG A 277 -3.40 -4.31 -32.17
C ARG A 277 -2.63 -4.26 -33.48
N SER A 278 -3.19 -3.58 -34.48
CA SER A 278 -2.57 -3.42 -35.79
C SER A 278 -1.25 -2.65 -35.71
N TRP A 279 -1.18 -1.62 -34.86
CA TRP A 279 0.04 -0.86 -34.59
C TRP A 279 1.12 -1.71 -33.94
N LYS A 280 0.77 -2.51 -32.93
CA LYS A 280 1.72 -3.40 -32.23
C LYS A 280 2.32 -4.44 -33.17
N MET A 281 1.56 -4.91 -34.16
CA MET A 281 2.07 -5.82 -35.20
C MET A 281 3.15 -5.18 -36.08
N LEU A 282 3.25 -3.84 -36.14
CA LEU A 282 4.33 -3.12 -36.81
C LEU A 282 5.61 -3.02 -35.96
N GLY A 283 5.61 -3.52 -34.72
CA GLY A 283 6.76 -3.53 -33.82
C GLY A 283 7.17 -2.14 -33.29
N SER A 284 6.31 -1.13 -33.44
CA SER A 284 6.60 0.25 -33.01
C SER A 284 5.96 0.56 -31.66
N ALA A 285 6.66 1.31 -30.81
CA ALA A 285 6.08 1.86 -29.59
C ALA A 285 4.96 2.85 -29.94
N LEU A 286 3.99 3.02 -29.03
CA LEU A 286 2.97 4.06 -29.22
C LEU A 286 3.59 5.45 -29.05
N PRO A 287 3.24 6.42 -29.90
CA PRO A 287 3.72 7.80 -29.79
C PRO A 287 3.41 8.49 -28.46
N ASP A 288 4.27 9.41 -28.01
CA ASP A 288 4.05 10.15 -26.75
C ASP A 288 2.79 11.02 -26.77
N ASN A 289 2.45 11.61 -27.93
CA ASN A 289 1.21 12.38 -28.10
C ASN A 289 -0.02 11.48 -27.87
N PHE A 290 0.00 10.23 -28.33
CA PHE A 290 -1.06 9.26 -28.04
C PHE A 290 -1.21 9.02 -26.54
N MET A 291 -0.09 8.80 -25.84
CA MET A 291 -0.10 8.57 -24.38
C MET A 291 -0.65 9.77 -23.61
N SER A 292 -0.40 10.99 -24.11
CA SER A 292 -1.00 12.20 -23.54
C SER A 292 -2.51 12.30 -23.80
N SER A 293 -2.97 11.94 -25.01
CA SER A 293 -4.39 11.98 -25.39
C SER A 293 -5.26 10.98 -24.63
N ILE A 294 -4.71 9.82 -24.23
CA ILE A 294 -5.46 8.82 -23.45
C ILE A 294 -5.51 9.12 -21.95
N ASN A 295 -4.76 10.12 -21.45
CA ASN A 295 -4.66 10.43 -20.02
C ASN A 295 -5.88 11.23 -19.50
N LEU A 296 -7.07 10.77 -19.85
CA LEU A 296 -8.37 11.35 -19.48
C LEU A 296 -9.24 10.30 -18.79
N ARG A 297 -10.35 10.70 -18.18
CA ARG A 297 -11.31 9.77 -17.55
C ARG A 297 -12.36 9.33 -18.57
N TRP A 298 -12.04 8.31 -19.36
CA TRP A 298 -12.90 7.90 -20.47
C TRP A 298 -13.19 6.41 -20.54
N VAL A 299 -12.45 5.58 -19.79
CA VAL A 299 -12.71 4.14 -19.74
C VAL A 299 -13.87 3.89 -18.78
N LYS A 300 -14.93 3.27 -19.27
CA LYS A 300 -16.10 2.90 -18.48
C LYS A 300 -15.76 1.72 -17.56
N THR A 301 -16.03 1.89 -16.28
CA THR A 301 -15.91 0.85 -15.27
C THR A 301 -17.24 0.71 -14.51
N THR A 302 -17.39 -0.37 -13.75
CA THR A 302 -18.50 -0.55 -12.81
C THR A 302 -18.59 0.58 -11.77
N ALA A 303 -17.46 1.27 -11.51
CA ALA A 303 -17.39 2.44 -10.63
C ALA A 303 -17.33 3.79 -11.40
N GLY A 304 -17.93 3.86 -12.59
CA GLY A 304 -18.00 5.07 -13.43
C GLY A 304 -16.85 5.22 -14.43
N TYR A 305 -16.71 6.40 -15.06
CA TYR A 305 -15.63 6.67 -16.01
C TYR A 305 -14.32 7.03 -15.28
N ARG A 306 -13.23 6.36 -15.66
CA ARG A 306 -11.92 6.47 -15.00
C ARG A 306 -10.77 6.61 -15.98
N HIS A 307 -9.63 7.08 -15.46
CA HIS A 307 -8.37 7.03 -16.20
C HIS A 307 -8.01 5.56 -16.44
N PRO A 308 -7.47 5.18 -17.61
CA PRO A 308 -7.06 3.81 -17.88
C PRO A 308 -6.20 3.20 -16.76
N LYS A 309 -5.24 3.98 -16.21
CA LYS A 309 -4.36 3.60 -15.09
C LYS A 309 -5.07 3.30 -13.76
N ASN A 310 -6.34 3.69 -13.64
CA ASN A 310 -7.20 3.49 -12.48
C ASN A 310 -8.35 2.52 -12.79
N CYS A 311 -8.16 1.63 -13.77
CA CYS A 311 -9.10 0.59 -14.17
C CYS A 311 -8.45 -0.78 -14.02
N LEU A 312 -9.25 -1.80 -13.72
CA LEU A 312 -8.83 -3.20 -13.62
C LEU A 312 -9.54 -4.05 -14.68
N LEU A 313 -8.83 -5.01 -15.28
CA LEU A 313 -9.50 -6.06 -16.03
C LEU A 313 -9.97 -7.15 -15.06
N PHE A 314 -11.22 -7.60 -15.21
CA PHE A 314 -11.75 -8.67 -14.38
C PHE A 314 -11.20 -10.02 -14.86
N GLY A 315 -10.22 -10.56 -14.14
CA GLY A 315 -9.53 -11.80 -14.50
C GLY A 315 -9.85 -12.98 -13.57
N PRO A 316 -9.30 -14.18 -13.85
CA PRO A 316 -9.51 -15.38 -13.03
C PRO A 316 -9.11 -15.21 -11.56
N ALA A 317 -8.07 -14.42 -11.28
CA ALA A 317 -7.63 -14.12 -9.91
C ALA A 317 -8.63 -13.26 -9.12
N CYS A 318 -9.60 -12.63 -9.79
CA CYS A 318 -10.66 -11.84 -9.18
C CYS A 318 -11.92 -12.68 -8.87
N SER A 319 -11.86 -14.02 -8.95
CA SER A 319 -13.02 -14.89 -8.79
C SER A 319 -13.72 -14.79 -7.42
N SER A 320 -13.00 -14.32 -6.39
CA SER A 320 -13.55 -14.07 -5.06
C SER A 320 -14.24 -12.70 -4.92
N LEU A 321 -14.16 -11.85 -5.95
CA LEU A 321 -14.73 -10.51 -5.98
C LEU A 321 -16.00 -10.49 -6.82
N HIS A 322 -16.87 -9.55 -6.50
CA HIS A 322 -17.95 -9.12 -7.39
C HIS A 322 -17.44 -7.99 -8.31
N ARG A 323 -18.08 -7.84 -9.46
CA ARG A 323 -17.72 -6.80 -10.44
C ARG A 323 -17.88 -5.38 -9.90
N ASP A 324 -18.73 -5.19 -8.89
CA ASP A 324 -18.96 -3.89 -8.26
C ASP A 324 -18.01 -3.61 -7.08
N ASP A 325 -17.17 -4.58 -6.68
CA ASP A 325 -16.23 -4.42 -5.55
C ASP A 325 -15.03 -3.52 -5.91
N GLY A 326 -14.81 -3.24 -7.20
CA GLY A 326 -13.68 -2.46 -7.67
C GLY A 326 -13.94 -1.79 -9.02
N PRO A 327 -13.02 -0.95 -9.51
CA PRO A 327 -13.14 -0.22 -10.77
C PRO A 327 -12.83 -1.14 -11.97
N PHE A 328 -13.60 -2.21 -12.12
CA PHE A 328 -13.41 -3.18 -13.19
C PHE A 328 -13.99 -2.64 -14.50
N VAL A 329 -13.30 -2.90 -15.62
CA VAL A 329 -13.77 -2.54 -16.96
C VAL A 329 -15.17 -3.12 -17.17
N ASP A 330 -16.09 -2.27 -17.63
CA ASP A 330 -17.51 -2.62 -17.74
C ASP A 330 -17.76 -3.49 -18.97
N GLU A 331 -17.60 -4.81 -18.81
CA GLU A 331 -17.88 -5.79 -19.85
C GLU A 331 -19.34 -5.80 -20.33
N VAL A 332 -20.28 -5.33 -19.51
CA VAL A 332 -21.70 -5.24 -19.93
C VAL A 332 -21.86 -4.11 -20.94
N PHE A 333 -21.17 -2.99 -20.71
CA PHE A 333 -21.14 -1.86 -21.64
C PHE A 333 -20.35 -2.17 -22.93
N TYR A 334 -19.16 -2.78 -22.81
CA TYR A 334 -18.29 -3.02 -23.96
C TYR A 334 -18.57 -4.33 -24.72
N GLY A 335 -19.31 -5.26 -24.11
CA GLY A 335 -19.49 -6.61 -24.60
C GLY A 335 -18.28 -7.53 -24.31
N GLN A 336 -18.50 -8.84 -24.41
CA GLN A 336 -17.48 -9.86 -24.10
C GLN A 336 -16.25 -9.81 -25.02
N GLU A 337 -16.35 -9.17 -26.20
CA GLU A 337 -15.22 -9.01 -27.13
C GLU A 337 -14.04 -8.25 -26.48
N ILE A 338 -14.32 -7.35 -25.52
CA ILE A 338 -13.27 -6.54 -24.87
C ILE A 338 -12.20 -7.39 -24.17
N LEU A 339 -12.58 -8.57 -23.66
CA LEU A 339 -11.67 -9.49 -22.99
C LEU A 339 -10.62 -10.07 -23.93
N SER A 340 -10.90 -10.13 -25.24
CA SER A 340 -9.93 -10.56 -26.24
C SER A 340 -8.82 -9.54 -26.49
N TYR A 341 -8.95 -8.31 -25.95
CA TYR A 341 -8.00 -7.21 -26.13
C TYR A 341 -7.16 -6.93 -24.88
N GLU A 342 -6.90 -7.95 -24.06
CA GLU A 342 -6.11 -7.85 -22.82
C GLU A 342 -4.77 -7.10 -23.03
N SER A 343 -4.03 -7.48 -24.07
CA SER A 343 -2.72 -6.89 -24.40
C SER A 343 -2.82 -5.42 -24.79
N GLU A 344 -3.89 -5.03 -25.49
CA GLU A 344 -4.15 -3.65 -25.90
C GLU A 344 -4.66 -2.80 -24.73
N LEU A 345 -5.50 -3.35 -23.85
CA LEU A 345 -5.94 -2.69 -22.61
C LEU A 345 -4.77 -2.43 -21.67
N HIS A 346 -3.87 -3.40 -21.50
CA HIS A 346 -2.62 -3.20 -20.78
C HIS A 346 -1.81 -2.04 -21.36
N THR A 347 -1.78 -1.94 -22.71
CA THR A 347 -1.06 -0.88 -23.42
C THR A 347 -1.68 0.51 -23.17
N LEU A 348 -3.00 0.59 -23.03
CA LEU A 348 -3.70 1.82 -22.60
C LEU A 348 -3.40 2.19 -21.13
N GLY A 349 -2.87 1.25 -20.34
CA GLY A 349 -2.58 1.42 -18.92
C GLY A 349 -3.61 0.78 -17.99
N VAL A 350 -4.61 0.06 -18.52
CA VAL A 350 -5.51 -0.74 -17.68
C VAL A 350 -4.70 -1.81 -16.96
N ILE A 351 -4.94 -1.96 -15.66
CA ILE A 351 -4.20 -2.92 -14.85
C ILE A 351 -4.80 -4.30 -15.09
N VAL A 352 -4.02 -5.16 -15.74
CA VAL A 352 -4.42 -6.51 -16.10
C VAL A 352 -3.88 -7.55 -15.13
N ASP A 353 -2.64 -7.36 -14.67
CA ASP A 353 -2.05 -8.20 -13.65
C ASP A 353 -2.71 -7.96 -12.29
N ALA A 354 -3.29 -9.02 -11.73
CA ALA A 354 -4.02 -8.94 -10.47
C ALA A 354 -3.14 -8.44 -9.31
N ARG A 355 -1.85 -8.81 -9.28
CA ARG A 355 -0.92 -8.38 -8.23
C ARG A 355 -0.61 -6.89 -8.31
N ALA A 356 -0.44 -6.34 -9.52
CA ALA A 356 -0.32 -4.91 -9.74
C ALA A 356 -1.61 -4.17 -9.34
N GLY A 357 -2.77 -4.82 -9.49
CA GLY A 357 -4.09 -4.29 -9.14
C GLY A 357 -4.37 -4.16 -7.65
N CYS A 358 -3.65 -4.89 -6.78
CA CYS A 358 -3.88 -4.86 -5.34
C CYS A 358 -3.79 -3.45 -4.73
N ALA A 359 -2.87 -2.60 -5.21
CA ALA A 359 -2.74 -1.24 -4.68
C ALA A 359 -3.98 -0.38 -4.96
N LEU A 360 -4.58 -0.54 -6.15
CA LEU A 360 -5.81 0.16 -6.53
C LEU A 360 -7.01 -0.40 -5.76
N MET A 361 -7.12 -1.72 -5.60
CA MET A 361 -8.15 -2.36 -4.77
C MET A 361 -8.08 -1.90 -3.31
N ALA A 362 -6.86 -1.81 -2.75
CA ALA A 362 -6.65 -1.29 -1.41
C ALA A 362 -7.04 0.19 -1.28
N GLN A 363 -6.87 0.99 -2.34
CA GLN A 363 -7.35 2.38 -2.36
C GLN A 363 -8.90 2.44 -2.38
N CYS A 364 -9.55 1.53 -3.09
CA CYS A 364 -11.00 1.45 -3.17
C CYS A 364 -11.66 1.10 -1.83
N LEU A 365 -10.96 0.39 -0.94
CA LEU A 365 -11.42 0.13 0.43
C LEU A 365 -11.80 1.44 1.15
N LYS A 366 -11.01 2.52 0.99
CA LYS A 366 -11.25 3.79 1.71
C LYS A 366 -12.59 4.44 1.34
N SER A 367 -13.11 4.16 0.16
CA SER A 367 -14.40 4.67 -0.32
C SER A 367 -15.55 3.68 -0.15
N CYS A 368 -15.27 2.45 0.28
CA CYS A 368 -16.28 1.42 0.44
C CYS A 368 -16.91 1.48 1.85
N SER A 369 -18.23 1.35 1.92
CA SER A 369 -19.00 1.23 3.17
C SER A 369 -19.62 -0.15 3.37
N ASN A 370 -19.68 -0.98 2.33
CA ASN A 370 -20.30 -2.29 2.38
C ASN A 370 -19.34 -3.32 3.01
N GLY A 371 -19.72 -3.87 4.17
CA GLY A 371 -18.89 -4.81 4.93
C GLY A 371 -18.54 -6.11 4.18
N ASP A 372 -19.46 -6.63 3.38
CA ASP A 372 -19.23 -7.85 2.59
C ASP A 372 -18.24 -7.60 1.45
N ALA A 373 -18.38 -6.45 0.77
CA ALA A 373 -17.44 -6.04 -0.28
C ALA A 373 -16.04 -5.83 0.30
N ILE A 374 -15.92 -5.15 1.45
CA ILE A 374 -14.65 -4.96 2.16
C ILE A 374 -14.01 -6.32 2.50
N SER A 375 -14.79 -7.29 2.98
CA SER A 375 -14.30 -8.62 3.35
C SER A 375 -13.81 -9.42 2.12
N ARG A 376 -14.53 -9.34 1.00
CA ARG A 376 -14.09 -9.92 -0.28
C ARG A 376 -12.79 -9.29 -0.79
N ILE A 377 -12.67 -7.96 -0.69
CA ILE A 377 -11.45 -7.23 -1.07
C ILE A 377 -10.28 -7.63 -0.16
N TYR A 378 -10.47 -7.75 1.16
CA TYR A 378 -9.41 -8.26 2.04
C TYR A 378 -8.99 -9.68 1.66
N SER A 379 -9.94 -10.55 1.32
CA SER A 379 -9.65 -11.92 0.89
C SER A 379 -8.84 -11.95 -0.41
N TYR A 380 -9.15 -11.06 -1.35
CA TYR A 380 -8.38 -10.89 -2.58
C TYR A 380 -6.95 -10.39 -2.31
N LEU A 381 -6.78 -9.41 -1.42
CA LEU A 381 -5.46 -8.89 -1.02
C LEU A 381 -4.63 -9.94 -0.27
N GLU A 382 -5.28 -10.75 0.57
CA GLU A 382 -4.66 -11.87 1.28
C GLU A 382 -4.15 -12.94 0.30
N ALA A 383 -5.00 -13.38 -0.63
CA ALA A 383 -4.66 -14.40 -1.62
C ALA A 383 -3.44 -13.99 -2.48
N LEU A 384 -3.33 -12.70 -2.81
CA LEU A 384 -2.21 -12.16 -3.59
C LEU A 384 -1.00 -11.75 -2.75
N ARG A 385 -1.06 -11.94 -1.42
CA ARG A 385 -0.02 -11.59 -0.45
C ARG A 385 0.40 -10.13 -0.53
N TRP A 386 -0.57 -9.25 -0.74
CA TRP A 386 -0.32 -7.83 -0.85
C TRP A 386 0.16 -7.24 0.48
N LYS A 387 1.01 -6.21 0.40
CA LYS A 387 1.45 -5.42 1.56
C LYS A 387 1.39 -3.92 1.24
N PRO A 388 0.94 -3.08 2.17
CA PRO A 388 0.92 -1.64 2.02
C PRO A 388 2.35 -1.09 1.94
N ARG A 389 2.54 -0.03 1.14
CA ARG A 389 3.85 0.65 1.02
C ARG A 389 4.12 1.60 2.18
N ASN A 390 3.06 2.21 2.74
CA ASN A 390 3.14 3.20 3.80
C ASN A 390 2.32 2.74 5.00
N ALA A 391 2.84 2.95 6.22
CA ALA A 391 2.15 2.58 7.45
C ALA A 391 0.83 3.36 7.65
N ASN A 392 0.72 4.59 7.12
CA ASN A 392 -0.49 5.42 7.23
C ASN A 392 -1.69 4.88 6.43
N ASP A 393 -1.47 3.90 5.55
CA ASP A 393 -2.54 3.25 4.79
C ASP A 393 -3.06 1.98 5.47
N ASN A 394 -2.56 1.66 6.67
CA ASN A 394 -2.95 0.48 7.43
C ASN A 394 -4.18 0.82 8.27
N TRP A 395 -5.36 0.90 7.66
CA TRP A 395 -6.62 1.01 8.40
C TRP A 395 -7.36 -0.32 8.30
N ILE A 396 -8.04 -0.70 9.38
CA ILE A 396 -8.86 -1.92 9.44
C ILE A 396 -10.31 -1.49 9.61
N TRP A 397 -11.20 -2.12 8.86
CA TRP A 397 -12.63 -1.88 8.98
C TRP A 397 -13.17 -2.65 10.18
N VAL A 398 -13.96 -2.00 11.02
CA VAL A 398 -14.67 -2.64 12.13
C VAL A 398 -16.17 -2.41 11.91
N PRO A 399 -16.95 -3.47 11.64
CA PRO A 399 -18.39 -3.37 11.47
C PRO A 399 -19.12 -2.85 12.72
N GLN A 400 -20.11 -2.00 12.51
CA GLN A 400 -21.09 -1.52 13.49
C GLN A 400 -22.50 -1.78 12.94
N GLY A 401 -22.92 -3.04 12.92
CA GLY A 401 -24.18 -3.47 12.29
C GLY A 401 -23.97 -3.99 10.86
N SER A 402 -25.05 -4.01 10.06
CA SER A 402 -25.04 -4.55 8.69
C SER A 402 -24.37 -3.61 7.68
N ASP A 403 -24.67 -2.31 7.74
CA ASP A 403 -24.33 -1.35 6.67
C ASP A 403 -23.43 -0.21 7.14
N ASN A 404 -23.01 -0.23 8.40
CA ASN A 404 -22.17 0.79 9.01
C ASN A 404 -20.94 0.16 9.66
N GLY A 405 -19.91 0.98 9.81
CA GLY A 405 -18.67 0.60 10.47
C GLY A 405 -17.72 1.78 10.52
N GLN A 406 -16.53 1.52 11.05
CA GLN A 406 -15.50 2.53 11.21
C GLN A 406 -14.14 1.99 10.79
N TRP A 407 -13.35 2.85 10.16
CA TRP A 407 -11.93 2.59 9.90
C TRP A 407 -11.12 2.92 11.16
N VAL A 408 -10.40 1.94 11.69
CA VAL A 408 -9.61 2.08 12.91
C VAL A 408 -8.15 1.74 12.67
N SER A 409 -7.27 2.34 13.49
CA SER A 409 -5.85 2.02 13.49
C SER A 409 -5.61 0.59 14.04
N PRO A 410 -4.69 -0.19 13.45
CA PRO A 410 -4.26 -1.50 13.91
C PRO A 410 -3.84 -1.54 15.38
N ASP A 411 -3.31 -0.44 15.93
CA ASP A 411 -2.91 -0.33 17.33
C ASP A 411 -4.08 -0.40 18.31
N ARG A 412 -5.29 -0.09 17.83
CA ARG A 412 -6.56 -0.20 18.58
C ARG A 412 -7.24 -1.55 18.37
N CYS A 413 -6.60 -2.49 17.68
CA CYS A 413 -7.11 -3.81 17.39
C CYS A 413 -6.28 -4.90 18.06
N VAL A 414 -6.95 -5.99 18.45
CA VAL A 414 -6.34 -7.26 18.84
C VAL A 414 -7.06 -8.38 18.12
N LEU A 415 -6.36 -9.48 17.80
CA LEU A 415 -7.03 -10.62 17.18
C LEU A 415 -7.97 -11.32 18.16
N TYR A 416 -7.49 -11.60 19.38
CA TYR A 416 -8.24 -12.34 20.38
C TYR A 416 -8.14 -11.69 21.76
N ASP A 417 -9.26 -11.62 22.47
CA ASP A 417 -9.35 -11.27 23.88
C ASP A 417 -9.99 -12.44 24.64
N ARG A 418 -9.14 -13.28 25.25
CA ARG A 418 -9.57 -14.56 25.85
C ARG A 418 -10.57 -14.40 26.99
N ASN A 419 -10.46 -13.30 27.72
CA ASN A 419 -11.23 -13.04 28.94
C ASN A 419 -12.29 -11.94 28.74
N SER A 420 -12.42 -11.41 27.51
CA SER A 420 -13.35 -10.33 27.17
C SER A 420 -13.19 -9.07 28.03
N LEU A 421 -11.96 -8.76 28.46
CA LEU A 421 -11.65 -7.63 29.34
C LEU A 421 -11.57 -6.29 28.61
N PHE A 422 -11.29 -6.29 27.30
CA PHE A 422 -10.90 -5.12 26.54
C PHE A 422 -11.95 -4.64 25.53
N GLY A 423 -13.13 -5.25 25.49
CA GLY A 423 -14.16 -4.93 24.48
C GLY A 423 -14.60 -3.46 24.45
N SER A 424 -14.39 -2.71 25.54
CA SER A 424 -14.65 -1.26 25.60
C SER A 424 -13.50 -0.37 25.10
N GLN A 425 -12.27 -0.91 25.01
CA GLN A 425 -11.06 -0.15 24.67
C GLN A 425 -10.44 -0.56 23.33
N LEU A 426 -10.47 -1.85 23.03
CA LEU A 426 -9.84 -2.47 21.86
C LEU A 426 -10.89 -3.20 21.02
N HIS A 427 -10.69 -3.19 19.70
CA HIS A 427 -11.51 -3.94 18.77
C HIS A 427 -10.96 -5.37 18.62
N VAL A 428 -11.76 -6.35 19.00
CA VAL A 428 -11.39 -7.77 18.99
C VAL A 428 -11.78 -8.39 17.64
N LEU A 429 -10.84 -8.51 16.71
CA LEU A 429 -11.15 -8.78 15.30
C LEU A 429 -11.76 -10.18 15.02
N VAL A 430 -11.53 -11.17 15.88
CA VAL A 430 -12.11 -12.52 15.71
C VAL A 430 -13.64 -12.53 15.73
N THR A 431 -14.28 -11.47 16.22
CA THR A 431 -15.75 -11.35 16.20
C THR A 431 -16.32 -11.16 14.80
N TRP A 432 -15.54 -10.65 13.84
CA TRP A 432 -16.02 -10.33 12.49
C TRP A 432 -15.28 -11.07 11.37
N TYR A 433 -14.04 -11.47 11.60
CA TYR A 433 -13.17 -11.97 10.54
C TYR A 433 -12.73 -13.41 10.76
N ASP A 434 -12.62 -14.16 9.66
CA ASP A 434 -12.14 -15.55 9.67
C ASP A 434 -10.63 -15.65 9.97
N TYR A 435 -10.17 -16.88 10.22
CA TYR A 435 -8.77 -17.12 10.60
C TYR A 435 -7.75 -16.66 9.54
N LYS A 436 -8.09 -16.70 8.24
CA LYS A 436 -7.17 -16.32 7.17
C LYS A 436 -6.95 -14.82 7.20
N LEU A 437 -8.04 -14.05 7.31
CA LEU A 437 -7.99 -12.60 7.44
C LEU A 437 -7.34 -12.16 8.75
N LEU A 438 -7.59 -12.85 9.87
CA LEU A 438 -6.87 -12.56 11.12
C LEU A 438 -5.35 -12.74 10.98
N ARG A 439 -4.92 -13.82 10.31
CA ARG A 439 -3.49 -14.05 10.00
C ARG A 439 -2.94 -12.97 9.09
N PHE A 440 -3.69 -12.54 8.09
CA PHE A 440 -3.34 -11.43 7.21
C PHE A 440 -3.14 -10.14 7.99
N PHE A 441 -4.10 -9.75 8.84
CA PHE A 441 -3.99 -8.53 9.66
C PHE A 441 -2.80 -8.54 10.61
N LYS A 442 -2.49 -9.68 11.24
CA LYS A 442 -1.28 -9.82 12.07
C LYS A 442 0.01 -9.68 11.26
N THR A 443 0.06 -10.29 10.08
CA THR A 443 1.30 -10.38 9.28
C THR A 443 1.56 -9.10 8.48
N VAL A 444 0.51 -8.44 8.02
CA VAL A 444 0.58 -7.31 7.08
C VAL A 444 0.40 -5.97 7.78
N PHE A 445 -0.53 -5.87 8.73
CA PHE A 445 -0.79 -4.62 9.47
C PHE A 445 -0.18 -4.61 10.88
N GLY A 446 0.47 -5.70 11.31
CA GLY A 446 1.10 -5.76 12.63
C GLY A 446 0.10 -5.82 13.80
N VAL A 447 -1.14 -6.25 13.56
CA VAL A 447 -2.15 -6.36 14.62
C VAL A 447 -1.69 -7.36 15.68
N LYS A 448 -1.78 -6.95 16.94
CA LYS A 448 -1.37 -7.74 18.09
C LYS A 448 -2.26 -8.99 18.21
N GLY A 449 -1.66 -10.15 18.46
CA GLY A 449 -2.42 -11.39 18.64
C GLY A 449 -3.33 -11.33 19.87
N HIS A 450 -2.80 -10.79 20.96
CA HIS A 450 -3.47 -10.65 22.26
C HIS A 450 -3.13 -9.28 22.86
N PRO A 451 -3.93 -8.78 23.82
CA PRO A 451 -3.58 -7.60 24.61
C PRO A 451 -2.22 -7.77 25.30
N THR A 452 -1.44 -6.69 25.32
CA THR A 452 -0.10 -6.65 25.91
C THR A 452 -0.13 -6.22 27.36
N ILE A 453 0.98 -6.35 28.09
CA ILE A 453 1.09 -5.83 29.47
C ILE A 453 0.79 -4.33 29.55
N GLY A 454 1.15 -3.55 28.52
CA GLY A 454 0.81 -2.13 28.44
C GLY A 454 -0.70 -1.89 28.31
N ASP A 455 -1.42 -2.77 27.60
CA ASP A 455 -2.89 -2.73 27.52
C ASP A 455 -3.52 -3.06 28.89
N TYR A 456 -3.04 -4.11 29.57
CA TYR A 456 -3.48 -4.46 30.93
C TYR A 456 -3.22 -3.33 31.94
N CYS A 457 -2.08 -2.64 31.86
CA CYS A 457 -1.80 -1.50 32.73
C CYS A 457 -2.76 -0.33 32.46
N ARG A 458 -3.04 -0.02 31.19
CA ARG A 458 -4.06 0.99 30.83
C ARG A 458 -5.45 0.60 31.33
N LEU A 459 -5.80 -0.69 31.24
CA LEU A 459 -7.05 -1.23 31.79
C LEU A 459 -7.13 -1.00 33.31
N TRP A 460 -6.06 -1.30 34.05
CA TRP A 460 -6.02 -1.05 35.49
C TRP A 460 -6.11 0.44 35.83
N ILE A 461 -5.39 1.28 35.09
CA ILE A 461 -5.45 2.75 35.23
C ILE A 461 -6.87 3.27 34.99
N MET A 462 -7.59 2.70 34.01
CA MET A 462 -8.99 3.02 33.79
C MET A 462 -9.84 2.62 35.00
N TRP A 463 -9.66 1.41 35.54
CA TRP A 463 -10.40 0.95 36.72
C TRP A 463 -10.16 1.82 37.97
N GLN A 464 -8.92 2.21 38.27
CA GLN A 464 -8.61 3.05 39.45
C GLN A 464 -9.18 4.48 39.37
N ASN A 465 -9.39 4.99 38.15
CA ASN A 465 -9.92 6.34 37.87
C ASN A 465 -11.45 6.32 37.66
N SER A 466 -12.00 5.14 37.42
CA SER A 466 -13.42 4.88 37.24
C SER A 466 -14.14 4.79 38.59
N LYS A 467 -15.43 5.18 38.62
CA LYS A 467 -16.32 4.86 39.75
C LYS A 467 -16.82 3.42 39.73
N SER A 468 -16.80 2.79 38.56
CA SER A 468 -17.16 1.38 38.37
C SER A 468 -16.02 0.49 38.85
N THR A 469 -16.36 -0.47 39.70
CA THR A 469 -15.44 -1.45 40.24
C THR A 469 -15.25 -2.62 39.29
N PRO A 470 -14.04 -3.19 39.17
CA PRO A 470 -13.83 -4.41 38.39
C PRO A 470 -14.62 -5.56 39.04
N THR A 471 -15.17 -6.47 38.22
CA THR A 471 -15.81 -7.66 38.77
C THR A 471 -14.73 -8.59 39.37
N PRO A 472 -15.07 -9.46 40.34
CA PRO A 472 -14.12 -10.45 40.87
C PRO A 472 -13.50 -11.31 39.76
N LYS A 473 -14.28 -11.67 38.73
CA LYS A 473 -13.80 -12.44 37.57
C LYS A 473 -12.77 -11.65 36.75
N ASP A 474 -13.03 -10.36 36.49
CA ASP A 474 -12.13 -9.52 35.71
C ASP A 474 -10.83 -9.25 36.46
N CYS A 475 -10.92 -9.02 37.77
CA CYS A 475 -9.78 -8.80 38.65
C CYS A 475 -8.92 -10.08 38.75
N ALA A 476 -9.54 -11.26 38.89
CA ALA A 476 -8.83 -12.54 38.85
C ALA A 476 -8.11 -12.75 37.51
N ALA A 477 -8.80 -12.50 36.40
CA ALA A 477 -8.23 -12.61 35.05
C ALA A 477 -7.05 -11.66 34.81
N PHE A 478 -7.05 -10.47 35.44
CA PHE A 478 -5.91 -9.56 35.44
C PHE A 478 -4.69 -10.18 36.13
N PHE A 479 -4.85 -10.67 37.36
CA PHE A 479 -3.73 -11.27 38.09
C PHE A 479 -3.21 -12.54 37.43
N GLU A 480 -4.08 -13.37 36.85
CA GLU A 480 -3.63 -14.54 36.09
C GLU A 480 -2.78 -14.17 34.89
N PHE A 481 -3.10 -13.06 34.22
CA PHE A 481 -2.27 -12.55 33.14
C PHE A 481 -0.93 -12.06 33.66
N VAL A 482 -0.93 -11.30 34.76
CA VAL A 482 0.29 -10.77 35.38
C VAL A 482 1.22 -11.91 35.80
N ASP A 483 0.70 -12.96 36.41
CA ASP A 483 1.48 -14.12 36.84
C ASP A 483 2.10 -14.87 35.65
N LYS A 484 1.31 -15.18 34.62
CA LYS A 484 1.80 -15.88 33.41
C LYS A 484 2.91 -15.13 32.68
N ASN A 485 2.95 -13.80 32.84
CA ASN A 485 3.94 -12.94 32.21
C ASN A 485 4.92 -12.35 33.24
N TRP A 486 5.01 -12.88 34.46
CA TRP A 486 5.77 -12.25 35.52
C TRP A 486 7.27 -12.20 35.24
N ASN A 487 7.86 -11.01 35.37
CA ASN A 487 9.30 -10.81 35.45
C ASN A 487 9.61 -9.52 36.22
N THR A 488 10.88 -9.32 36.58
CA THR A 488 11.30 -8.16 37.40
C THR A 488 11.02 -6.81 36.73
N GLU A 489 11.09 -6.73 35.40
CA GLU A 489 10.82 -5.49 34.66
C GLU A 489 9.32 -5.13 34.68
N ILE A 490 8.46 -6.13 34.47
CA ILE A 490 7.00 -5.99 34.56
C ILE A 490 6.60 -5.61 35.98
N GLY A 491 7.23 -6.21 36.99
CA GLY A 491 7.04 -5.82 38.38
C GLY A 491 7.30 -4.33 38.62
N LYS A 492 8.44 -3.80 38.16
CA LYS A 492 8.76 -2.36 38.26
C LYS A 492 7.77 -1.50 37.49
N TYR A 493 7.36 -1.93 36.30
CA TYR A 493 6.39 -1.20 35.47
C TYR A 493 5.00 -1.13 36.12
N LEU A 494 4.54 -2.24 36.71
CA LEU A 494 3.30 -2.32 37.47
C LEU A 494 3.36 -1.44 38.72
N ALA A 495 4.50 -1.41 39.43
CA ALA A 495 4.68 -0.57 40.61
C ALA A 495 4.51 0.94 40.32
N GLY A 496 4.95 1.39 39.13
CA GLY A 496 4.75 2.77 38.68
C GLY A 496 3.33 3.08 38.20
N SER A 497 2.61 2.08 37.67
CA SER A 497 1.28 2.26 37.09
C SER A 497 0.14 2.08 38.10
N ILE A 498 0.29 1.15 39.03
CA ILE A 498 -0.74 0.78 40.01
C ILE A 498 -0.59 1.64 41.26
N THR A 499 -1.57 2.52 41.49
CA THR A 499 -1.67 3.33 42.72
C THR A 499 -2.72 2.81 43.69
N LYS A 500 -3.73 2.10 43.18
CA LYS A 500 -4.78 1.46 43.99
C LYS A 500 -4.81 -0.05 43.77
N VAL A 501 -5.00 -0.79 44.85
CA VAL A 501 -5.02 -2.27 44.89
C VAL A 501 -6.41 -2.77 45.32
N PRO A 502 -6.78 -4.01 44.94
CA PRO A 502 -8.11 -4.52 45.22
C PRO A 502 -8.22 -4.99 46.67
N VAL A 503 -9.35 -4.65 47.29
CA VAL A 503 -9.82 -5.12 48.59
C VAL A 503 -11.25 -5.62 48.45
N CYS A 504 -11.71 -6.47 49.38
CA CYS A 504 -13.09 -6.98 49.36
C CYS A 504 -13.94 -6.30 50.43
N SER A 505 -15.13 -5.84 50.04
CA SER A 505 -16.18 -5.36 50.94
C SER A 505 -17.50 -5.96 50.48
N GLU A 506 -18.12 -6.81 51.31
CA GLU A 506 -19.46 -7.39 51.05
C GLU A 506 -19.63 -7.90 49.59
N ASP A 507 -18.71 -8.76 49.14
CA ASP A 507 -18.64 -9.38 47.81
C ASP A 507 -18.31 -8.44 46.63
N ARG A 508 -17.99 -7.18 46.89
CA ARG A 508 -17.53 -6.23 45.86
C ARG A 508 -16.05 -5.96 46.00
N ILE A 509 -15.37 -5.89 44.85
CA ILE A 509 -13.99 -5.43 44.79
C ILE A 509 -13.99 -3.91 44.85
N LEU A 510 -13.29 -3.33 45.82
CA LEU A 510 -12.98 -1.90 45.88
C LEU A 510 -11.50 -1.71 45.57
N LEU A 511 -11.15 -0.61 44.89
CA LEU A 511 -9.76 -0.25 44.66
C LEU A 511 -9.37 0.87 45.63
N LEU A 512 -8.50 0.57 46.60
CA LEU A 512 -8.03 1.51 47.62
C LEU A 512 -6.53 1.86 47.42
N PRO A 513 -6.07 3.04 47.86
CA PRO A 513 -4.67 3.43 47.75
C PRO A 513 -3.75 2.36 48.36
N LYS A 514 -2.69 1.98 47.62
CA LYS A 514 -1.78 0.91 48.06
C LYS A 514 -1.04 1.19 49.37
N GLN A 515 -0.99 2.45 49.80
CA GLN A 515 -0.42 2.89 51.08
C GLN A 515 -1.36 2.61 52.28
N ASP A 516 -2.65 2.44 52.04
CA ASP A 516 -3.68 2.21 53.07
C ASP A 516 -4.13 0.75 53.14
N VAL A 517 -3.53 -0.11 52.31
CA VAL A 517 -3.84 -1.53 52.23
C VAL A 517 -2.58 -2.33 52.57
N PHE A 518 -2.75 -3.41 53.31
CA PHE A 518 -1.66 -4.22 53.84
C PHE A 518 -1.75 -5.68 53.39
N ILE A 519 -0.58 -6.32 53.29
CA ILE A 519 -0.48 -7.78 53.19
C ILE A 519 -0.64 -8.35 54.60
N PRO A 520 -1.63 -9.23 54.85
CA PRO A 520 -1.83 -9.88 56.14
C PRO A 520 -0.80 -11.00 56.35
N ASP A 521 0.42 -10.63 56.72
CA ASP A 521 1.48 -11.58 57.01
C ASP A 521 1.54 -12.02 58.48
N ASP A 522 0.77 -11.35 59.34
CA ASP A 522 0.56 -11.70 60.75
C ASP A 522 -0.95 -11.83 61.01
N LEU A 523 -1.39 -13.05 61.33
CA LEU A 523 -2.80 -13.39 61.51
C LEU A 523 -3.41 -12.73 62.76
N LEU A 524 -2.62 -12.53 63.83
CA LEU A 524 -3.12 -11.88 65.04
C LEU A 524 -3.35 -10.39 64.80
N LEU A 525 -2.41 -9.73 64.11
CA LEU A 525 -2.59 -8.34 63.71
C LEU A 525 -3.74 -8.20 62.72
N GLU A 526 -3.86 -9.13 61.76
CA GLU A 526 -4.97 -9.17 60.82
C GLU A 526 -6.33 -9.20 61.54
N ASP A 527 -6.52 -10.14 62.46
CA ASP A 527 -7.78 -10.26 63.21
C ASP A 527 -8.08 -9.01 64.05
N LEU A 528 -7.08 -8.46 64.74
CA LEU A 528 -7.24 -7.25 65.55
C LEU A 528 -7.69 -6.04 64.73
N PHE A 529 -7.04 -5.80 63.59
CA PHE A 529 -7.38 -4.67 62.72
C PHE A 529 -8.68 -4.91 61.96
N ARG A 530 -8.97 -6.14 61.50
CA ARG A 530 -10.24 -6.45 60.82
C ARG A 530 -11.46 -6.20 61.71
N MET A 531 -11.39 -6.50 63.00
CA MET A 531 -12.52 -6.32 63.92
C MET A 531 -12.88 -4.84 64.17
N GLN A 532 -11.93 -3.92 64.02
CA GLN A 532 -12.15 -2.50 64.35
C GLN A 532 -12.24 -1.57 63.13
N ALA A 533 -11.81 -2.04 61.95
CA ALA A 533 -11.75 -1.19 60.78
C ALA A 533 -13.13 -0.97 60.13
N GLU A 534 -13.50 0.29 59.88
CA GLU A 534 -14.69 0.66 59.11
C GLU A 534 -14.54 0.37 57.60
N GLN A 535 -13.30 0.28 57.12
CA GLN A 535 -12.98 0.00 55.71
C GLN A 535 -12.03 -1.21 55.61
N PRO A 536 -12.07 -1.96 54.49
CA PRO A 536 -11.15 -3.08 54.30
C PRO A 536 -9.70 -2.61 54.26
N LEU A 537 -8.85 -3.20 55.10
CA LEU A 537 -7.43 -2.85 55.22
C LEU A 537 -6.49 -3.85 54.55
N PHE A 538 -7.00 -4.99 54.09
CA PHE A 538 -6.16 -6.09 53.60
C PHE A 538 -6.42 -6.35 52.12
N VAL A 539 -5.36 -6.73 51.41
CA VAL A 539 -5.44 -7.07 49.98
C VAL A 539 -6.43 -8.20 49.72
N TRP A 540 -7.12 -8.14 48.59
CA TRP A 540 -8.01 -9.20 48.14
C TRP A 540 -7.24 -10.36 47.51
N TYR A 541 -7.66 -11.58 47.85
CA TYR A 541 -7.22 -12.81 47.21
C TYR A 541 -8.38 -13.44 46.42
N PRO A 542 -8.21 -13.76 45.13
CA PRO A 542 -9.22 -14.47 44.37
C PRO A 542 -9.47 -15.84 44.99
N PRO A 543 -10.75 -16.25 45.14
CA PRO A 543 -11.07 -17.59 45.60
C PRO A 543 -10.56 -18.63 44.59
N ALA A 544 -10.26 -19.83 45.06
CA ALA A 544 -9.72 -20.93 44.23
C ALA A 544 -10.63 -21.32 43.05
N SER A 545 -11.93 -20.99 43.12
CA SER A 545 -12.89 -21.16 42.03
C SER A 545 -12.68 -20.20 40.86
N LEU A 546 -12.03 -19.05 41.10
CA LEU A 546 -11.80 -17.99 40.12
C LEU A 546 -10.35 -17.91 39.66
N SER A 547 -9.40 -18.36 40.47
CA SER A 547 -7.98 -18.35 40.10
C SER A 547 -7.18 -19.49 40.73
N LEU A 548 -6.21 -19.99 39.99
CA LEU A 548 -5.23 -20.98 40.45
C LEU A 548 -3.99 -20.36 41.12
N LEU A 549 -3.99 -19.03 41.34
CA LEU A 549 -2.85 -18.34 41.92
C LEU A 549 -2.67 -18.66 43.40
N SER A 550 -1.43 -18.98 43.77
CA SER A 550 -1.10 -19.17 45.18
C SER A 550 -1.10 -17.82 45.92
N PRO A 551 -1.55 -17.76 47.19
CA PRO A 551 -1.44 -16.57 48.02
C PRO A 551 0.00 -16.04 48.13
N ALA A 552 1.00 -16.93 48.14
CA ALA A 552 2.41 -16.55 48.17
C ALA A 552 2.81 -15.74 46.93
N LYS A 553 2.34 -16.15 45.74
CA LYS A 553 2.64 -15.44 44.50
C LYS A 553 1.95 -14.08 44.45
N LEU A 554 0.71 -13.99 44.91
CA LEU A 554 0.00 -12.72 45.03
C LEU A 554 0.70 -11.77 46.01
N ASN A 555 1.20 -12.29 47.14
CA ASN A 555 1.98 -11.49 48.08
C ASN A 555 3.27 -10.94 47.46
N GLU A 556 3.95 -11.72 46.61
CA GLU A 556 5.11 -11.26 45.83
C GLU A 556 4.71 -10.11 44.90
N ILE A 557 3.59 -10.27 44.17
CA ILE A 557 3.07 -9.24 43.24
C ILE A 557 2.72 -7.96 44.02
N TYR A 558 1.94 -8.06 45.08
CA TYR A 558 1.55 -6.93 45.93
C TYR A 558 2.76 -6.22 46.54
N SER A 559 3.71 -6.98 47.08
CA SER A 559 4.96 -6.43 47.64
C SER A 559 5.73 -5.66 46.59
N THR A 560 5.81 -6.19 45.36
CA THR A 560 6.50 -5.54 44.24
C THR A 560 5.81 -4.26 43.79
N VAL A 561 4.47 -4.23 43.81
CA VAL A 561 3.67 -3.04 43.53
C VAL A 561 3.86 -1.95 44.60
N GLY A 562 4.30 -2.33 45.80
CA GLY A 562 4.60 -1.44 46.92
C GLY A 562 3.61 -1.52 48.08
N VAL A 563 2.78 -2.55 48.14
CA VAL A 563 1.93 -2.84 49.31
C VAL A 563 2.81 -3.37 50.44
N GLN A 564 2.65 -2.80 51.63
CA GLN A 564 3.47 -3.17 52.79
C GLN A 564 2.85 -4.33 53.58
N LYS A 565 3.71 -5.09 54.27
CA LYS A 565 3.32 -6.15 55.21
C LYS A 565 2.86 -5.54 56.53
N ILE A 566 1.72 -5.97 57.08
CA ILE A 566 1.17 -5.37 58.30
C ILE A 566 2.17 -5.44 59.48
N SER A 567 2.90 -6.55 59.60
CA SER A 567 3.91 -6.75 60.65
C SER A 567 5.06 -5.73 60.62
N LYS A 568 5.31 -5.11 59.45
CA LYS A 568 6.40 -4.14 59.26
C LYS A 568 5.98 -2.69 59.47
N VAL A 569 4.69 -2.39 59.38
CA VAL A 569 4.18 -1.00 59.45
C VAL A 569 3.65 -0.67 60.84
N VAL A 570 3.15 -1.69 61.54
CA VAL A 570 2.58 -1.51 62.87
C VAL A 570 3.66 -1.15 63.88
N THR A 571 3.42 -0.09 64.65
CA THR A 571 4.21 0.26 65.83
C THR A 571 3.55 -0.34 67.07
N ARG A 572 4.32 -1.09 67.85
CA ARG A 572 3.93 -1.65 69.15
C ARG A 572 4.29 -0.64 70.25
N ASP A 573 3.30 -0.20 71.02
CA ASP A 573 3.48 0.66 72.19
C ASP A 573 3.14 -0.12 73.47
N GLU A 574 4.11 -0.15 74.40
CA GLU A 574 4.02 -0.83 75.70
C GLU A 574 4.21 0.15 76.87
N SER A 575 4.14 1.46 76.60
CA SER A 575 4.54 2.54 77.52
C SER A 575 3.63 2.82 78.72
N GLU A 576 2.54 2.06 78.93
CA GLU A 576 1.77 2.19 80.16
C GLU A 576 2.59 1.62 81.33
N ASP A 577 3.30 2.49 82.06
CA ASP A 577 4.02 2.16 83.29
C ASP A 577 3.03 1.60 84.33
N LEU A 578 3.18 0.31 84.67
CA LEU A 578 2.38 -0.31 85.72
C LEU A 578 2.87 0.21 87.08
N LYS A 579 2.18 1.21 87.63
CA LYS A 579 2.45 1.68 89.00
C LYS A 579 2.18 0.55 89.99
N LEU A 580 3.13 0.32 90.91
CA LEU A 580 2.93 -0.59 92.04
C LEU A 580 1.78 -0.06 92.91
N ASP A 581 0.58 -0.55 92.68
CA ASP A 581 -0.62 -0.22 93.47
C ASP A 581 -1.17 -1.48 94.18
N HIS A 582 -2.15 -1.29 95.05
CA HIS A 582 -2.74 -2.28 95.95
C HIS A 582 -3.43 -3.46 95.23
N SER A 583 -3.54 -3.41 93.89
CA SER A 583 -4.13 -4.44 93.04
C SER A 583 -3.18 -5.58 92.66
N LEU A 584 -1.90 -5.50 93.06
CA LEU A 584 -0.88 -6.50 92.75
C LEU A 584 -0.71 -7.50 93.89
N THR A 585 -0.74 -8.79 93.57
CA THR A 585 -0.47 -9.87 94.53
C THR A 585 0.85 -10.55 94.19
N MET A 586 1.80 -10.67 95.11
CA MET A 586 3.03 -11.41 94.84
C MET A 586 2.77 -12.90 94.75
N VAL A 587 3.28 -13.52 93.69
CA VAL A 587 3.20 -14.97 93.45
C VAL A 587 4.53 -15.61 93.83
N GLN A 588 4.49 -16.82 94.40
CA GLN A 588 5.71 -17.57 94.66
C GLN A 588 6.44 -17.86 93.35
N LYS A 589 7.67 -17.35 93.20
CA LYS A 589 8.50 -17.49 91.99
C LYS A 589 8.50 -18.91 91.42
N GLY A 590 8.57 -19.93 92.28
CA GLY A 590 8.62 -21.35 91.88
C GLY A 590 7.38 -21.88 91.15
N THR A 591 6.25 -21.16 91.18
CA THR A 591 5.06 -21.55 90.40
C THR A 591 5.19 -21.18 88.92
N VAL A 592 5.96 -20.14 88.59
CA VAL A 592 6.15 -19.62 87.23
C VAL A 592 7.53 -20.00 86.68
N ILE A 593 8.59 -19.78 87.47
CA ILE A 593 9.97 -20.11 87.09
C ILE A 593 10.31 -21.49 87.63
N LYS A 594 9.92 -22.52 86.87
CA LYS A 594 10.14 -23.93 87.22
C LYS A 594 11.53 -24.43 86.78
N PRO A 595 12.11 -25.45 87.44
CA PRO A 595 13.43 -26.00 87.06
C PRO A 595 13.52 -26.50 85.62
N GLY A 596 12.41 -26.97 85.03
CA GLY A 596 12.37 -27.35 83.62
C GLY A 596 12.50 -26.17 82.65
N LEU A 597 12.01 -24.98 83.01
CA LEU A 597 12.17 -23.76 82.20
C LEU A 597 13.65 -23.36 82.10
N LEU A 598 14.36 -23.38 83.23
CA LEU A 598 15.78 -23.03 83.28
C LEU A 598 16.63 -23.97 82.41
N ARG A 599 16.32 -25.27 82.44
CA ARG A 599 16.97 -26.28 81.59
C ARG A 599 16.71 -26.05 80.11
N ILE A 600 15.48 -25.65 79.73
CA ILE A 600 15.18 -25.31 78.33
C ILE A 600 16.03 -24.13 77.87
N ILE A 601 16.08 -23.06 78.68
CA ILE A 601 16.80 -21.84 78.34
C ILE A 601 18.30 -22.11 78.24
N LEU A 602 18.93 -22.75 79.24
CA LEU A 602 20.37 -23.03 79.20
C LEU A 602 20.73 -23.97 78.04
N ALA A 603 19.92 -25.01 77.80
CA ALA A 603 20.17 -25.92 76.70
C ALA A 603 20.11 -25.20 75.34
N PHE A 604 19.13 -24.29 75.16
CA PHE A 604 19.04 -23.48 73.95
C PHE A 604 20.24 -22.52 73.81
N LEU A 605 20.58 -21.79 74.87
CA LEU A 605 21.70 -20.85 74.87
C LEU A 605 23.06 -21.54 74.68
N ALA A 606 23.16 -22.82 75.01
CA ALA A 606 24.36 -23.64 74.82
C ALA A 606 24.52 -24.16 73.38
N ASP A 607 23.59 -23.86 72.46
CA ASP A 607 23.75 -24.19 71.05
C ASP A 607 25.04 -23.53 70.50
N PRO A 608 25.98 -24.31 69.92
CA PRO A 608 27.21 -23.77 69.34
C PRO A 608 26.99 -22.67 68.30
N ALA A 609 25.82 -22.61 67.65
CA ALA A 609 25.48 -21.55 66.70
C ALA A 609 25.24 -20.18 67.35
N LEU A 610 24.90 -20.13 68.65
CA LEU A 610 24.67 -18.87 69.37
C LEU A 610 25.97 -18.28 69.96
N ASP A 611 26.94 -19.14 70.28
CA ASP A 611 28.27 -18.78 70.79
C ASP A 611 28.24 -17.98 72.11
N PHE A 612 27.44 -18.43 73.08
CA PHE A 612 27.44 -17.85 74.43
C PHE A 612 28.37 -18.62 75.38
N PRO A 613 29.33 -17.95 76.07
CA PRO A 613 30.14 -18.57 77.11
C PRO A 613 29.29 -18.91 78.34
N ALA A 614 29.76 -19.85 79.16
CA ALA A 614 29.00 -20.37 80.31
C ALA A 614 28.59 -19.25 81.27
N GLU A 615 29.48 -18.30 81.55
CA GLU A 615 29.22 -17.16 82.42
C GLU A 615 28.05 -16.31 81.90
N LYS A 616 27.98 -16.08 80.57
CA LYS A 616 26.91 -15.28 79.97
C LYS A 616 25.58 -16.02 79.99
N ARG A 617 25.58 -17.34 79.74
CA ARG A 617 24.34 -18.16 79.85
C ARG A 617 23.81 -18.13 81.27
N HIS A 618 24.68 -18.28 82.26
CA HIS A 618 24.32 -18.24 83.69
C HIS A 618 23.84 -16.86 84.12
N GLU A 619 24.47 -15.78 83.63
CA GLU A 619 24.01 -14.39 83.84
C GLU A 619 22.58 -14.19 83.30
N MET A 620 22.33 -14.59 82.05
CA MET A 620 21.01 -14.45 81.41
C MET A 620 19.92 -15.19 82.17
N VAL A 621 20.21 -16.40 82.64
CA VAL A 621 19.28 -17.18 83.48
C VAL A 621 19.14 -16.60 84.87
N SER A 622 20.19 -16.01 85.44
CA SER A 622 20.15 -15.34 86.73
C SER A 622 19.18 -14.15 86.72
N CYS A 623 19.08 -13.44 85.59
CA CYS A 623 18.08 -12.38 85.41
C CYS A 623 16.65 -12.90 85.63
N LEU A 624 16.34 -14.14 85.23
CA LEU A 624 15.04 -14.77 85.46
C LEU A 624 14.87 -15.31 86.88
N THR A 625 15.92 -15.84 87.50
CA THR A 625 15.81 -16.34 88.88
C THR A 625 15.73 -15.22 89.92
N ASN A 626 16.15 -14.01 89.57
CA ASN A 626 16.10 -12.84 90.45
C ASN A 626 14.82 -12.00 90.30
N VAL A 627 13.89 -12.39 89.42
CA VAL A 627 12.63 -11.64 89.23
C VAL A 627 11.65 -11.84 90.38
N VAL A 628 10.85 -10.79 90.62
CA VAL A 628 9.63 -10.86 91.42
C VAL A 628 8.43 -11.01 90.50
N VAL A 629 7.54 -11.96 90.80
CA VAL A 629 6.34 -12.22 90.00
C VAL A 629 5.12 -11.61 90.69
N TYR A 630 4.40 -10.76 89.96
CA TYR A 630 3.18 -10.11 90.41
C TYR A 630 1.98 -10.58 89.59
N GLU A 631 0.89 -10.87 90.27
CA GLU A 631 -0.42 -11.10 89.68
C GLU A 631 -1.26 -9.82 89.75
N THR A 632 -1.79 -9.38 88.61
CA THR A 632 -2.63 -8.18 88.48
C THR A 632 -4.04 -8.55 88.03
N ALA A 633 -5.06 -7.95 88.65
CA ALA A 633 -6.43 -8.05 88.15
C ALA A 633 -6.70 -7.13 86.95
N MET A 634 -5.81 -6.16 86.68
CA MET A 634 -5.93 -5.28 85.52
C MET A 634 -5.41 -5.98 84.26
N PRO A 635 -6.12 -5.89 83.13
CA PRO A 635 -5.66 -6.50 81.88
C PRO A 635 -4.38 -5.82 81.42
N LEU A 636 -3.33 -6.61 81.20
CA LEU A 636 -2.15 -6.13 80.51
C LEU A 636 -2.55 -5.86 79.06
N THR A 637 -2.36 -4.64 78.56
CA THR A 637 -2.70 -4.30 77.17
C THR A 637 -1.50 -3.80 76.41
N VAL A 638 -1.39 -4.24 75.16
CA VAL A 638 -0.43 -3.71 74.19
C VAL A 638 -1.21 -2.97 73.11
N SER A 639 -0.78 -1.75 72.80
CA SER A 639 -1.37 -0.94 71.74
C SER A 639 -0.59 -1.15 70.44
N TYR A 640 -1.32 -1.42 69.37
CA TYR A 640 -0.80 -1.51 68.02
C TYR A 640 -1.34 -0.35 67.21
N GLN A 641 -0.45 0.45 66.63
CA GLN A 641 -0.83 1.61 65.83
C GLN A 641 -0.33 1.44 64.40
N VAL A 642 -1.18 1.74 63.43
CA VAL A 642 -0.83 1.83 62.00
C VAL A 642 -1.23 3.19 61.45
N GLY A 643 -0.32 3.85 60.74
CA GLY A 643 -0.58 5.13 60.07
C GLY A 643 -1.16 4.91 58.68
N LEU A 644 -2.18 5.70 58.33
CA LEU A 644 -2.76 5.76 56.98
C LEU A 644 -2.26 7.00 56.23
N SER A 645 -2.32 6.96 54.91
CA SER A 645 -1.94 8.04 53.99
C SER A 645 -2.74 9.34 54.22
N SER A 646 -3.94 9.24 54.80
CA SER A 646 -4.77 10.38 55.20
C SER A 646 -4.23 11.16 56.41
N GLY A 647 -3.17 10.68 57.07
CA GLY A 647 -2.67 11.21 58.34
C GLY A 647 -3.44 10.69 59.57
N ARG A 648 -4.53 9.93 59.37
CA ARG A 648 -5.20 9.21 60.45
C ARG A 648 -4.33 8.02 60.88
N SER A 649 -4.32 7.71 62.16
CA SER A 649 -3.77 6.45 62.67
C SER A 649 -4.88 5.58 63.24
N LEU A 650 -4.87 4.29 62.94
CA LEU A 650 -5.71 3.30 63.59
C LEU A 650 -4.94 2.71 64.77
N ASN A 651 -5.55 2.72 65.96
CA ASN A 651 -4.98 2.14 67.16
C ASN A 651 -5.89 1.00 67.64
N VAL A 652 -5.34 -0.20 67.75
CA VAL A 652 -6.03 -1.37 68.26
C VAL A 652 -5.32 -1.85 69.52
N LYS A 653 -6.09 -2.18 70.56
CA LYS A 653 -5.55 -2.75 71.81
C LYS A 653 -5.68 -4.26 71.79
N SER A 654 -4.63 -4.96 72.21
CA SER A 654 -4.62 -6.41 72.40
C SER A 654 -4.37 -6.73 73.86
N ALA A 655 -5.19 -7.61 74.43
CA ALA A 655 -4.96 -8.13 75.78
C ALA A 655 -3.74 -9.09 75.77
N ARG A 656 -2.85 -8.92 76.74
CA ARG A 656 -1.71 -9.78 77.04
C ARG A 656 -1.91 -10.46 78.39
N ILE A 657 -1.21 -11.58 78.56
CA ILE A 657 -1.25 -12.38 79.78
C ILE A 657 -0.01 -12.16 80.64
N PHE A 658 1.14 -11.91 80.02
CA PHE A 658 2.42 -11.66 80.68
C PHE A 658 3.05 -10.36 80.19
N ARG A 659 3.86 -9.74 81.05
CA ARG A 659 4.76 -8.63 80.72
C ARG A 659 6.00 -8.75 81.58
N TRP A 660 7.19 -8.73 80.98
CA TRP A 660 8.44 -8.76 81.73
C TRP A 660 9.18 -7.42 81.63
N GLU A 661 9.28 -6.72 82.76
CA GLU A 661 10.12 -5.54 82.92
C GLU A 661 11.51 -5.97 83.39
N ARG A 662 12.39 -6.24 82.42
CA ARG A 662 13.73 -6.80 82.66
C ARG A 662 14.58 -5.92 83.56
N GLU A 663 14.58 -4.61 83.32
CA GLU A 663 15.42 -3.64 84.06
C GLU A 663 15.01 -3.57 85.54
N GLU A 664 13.72 -3.68 85.82
CA GLU A 664 13.16 -3.68 87.18
C GLU A 664 13.14 -5.08 87.83
N SER A 665 13.50 -6.12 87.08
CA SER A 665 13.40 -7.53 87.50
C SER A 665 11.98 -7.91 87.96
N ARG A 666 10.94 -7.51 87.21
CA ARG A 666 9.53 -7.80 87.54
C ARG A 666 8.79 -8.47 86.40
N ILE A 667 8.07 -9.55 86.70
CA ILE A 667 7.14 -10.17 85.75
C ILE A 667 5.71 -9.93 86.26
N PHE A 668 4.86 -9.40 85.40
CA PHE A 668 3.43 -9.26 85.66
C PHE A 668 2.66 -10.35 84.92
N MET A 669 1.64 -10.89 85.58
CA MET A 669 0.69 -11.83 84.98
C MET A 669 -0.75 -11.48 85.33
N THR A 670 -1.68 -11.68 84.39
CA THR A 670 -3.10 -11.37 84.61
C THR A 670 -3.78 -12.46 85.46
N ARG A 671 -4.52 -12.05 86.49
CA ARG A 671 -5.28 -12.89 87.43
C ARG A 671 -6.40 -13.61 86.69
N ASN A 672 -6.18 -14.90 86.38
CA ASN A 672 -7.14 -15.94 85.90
C ASN A 672 -6.44 -17.09 85.14
N PHE A 673 -5.14 -17.02 84.86
CA PHE A 673 -4.44 -18.01 84.03
C PHE A 673 -3.65 -19.08 84.81
N GLY A 674 -3.77 -19.11 86.14
CA GLY A 674 -3.04 -20.03 87.02
C GLY A 674 -3.83 -21.23 87.56
N SER A 675 -5.09 -21.42 87.18
CA SER A 675 -5.95 -22.51 87.69
C SER A 675 -6.07 -23.68 86.70
N ALA A 676 -6.24 -24.90 87.22
CA ALA A 676 -6.33 -26.16 86.47
C ALA A 676 -7.58 -26.30 85.55
N SER A 677 -8.27 -25.21 85.23
CA SER A 677 -9.57 -25.17 84.55
C SER A 677 -9.58 -24.47 83.19
N LEU A 678 -8.41 -24.09 82.65
CA LEU A 678 -8.34 -23.45 81.33
C LEU A 678 -8.65 -24.44 80.21
N GLU A 679 -9.44 -24.00 79.23
CA GLU A 679 -9.63 -24.74 77.99
C GLU A 679 -8.30 -24.84 77.22
N ASN A 680 -8.15 -25.87 76.38
CA ASN A 680 -6.91 -26.09 75.65
C ASN A 680 -6.47 -24.88 74.81
N ALA A 681 -7.42 -24.14 74.22
CA ALA A 681 -7.14 -22.94 73.45
C ALA A 681 -6.51 -21.82 74.32
N GLU A 682 -7.06 -21.60 75.52
CA GLU A 682 -6.57 -20.59 76.45
C GLU A 682 -5.21 -20.99 77.04
N ARG A 683 -4.99 -22.29 77.30
CA ARG A 683 -3.68 -22.81 77.72
C ARG A 683 -2.60 -22.55 76.67
N VAL A 684 -2.90 -22.79 75.39
CA VAL A 684 -1.97 -22.51 74.28
C VAL A 684 -1.71 -21.02 74.17
N GLN A 685 -2.73 -20.18 74.29
CA GLN A 685 -2.56 -18.72 74.27
C GLN A 685 -1.68 -18.23 75.42
N CYS A 686 -1.92 -18.73 76.63
CA CYS A 686 -1.12 -18.44 77.82
C CYS A 686 0.34 -18.86 77.63
N ALA A 687 0.56 -20.09 77.16
CA ALA A 687 1.89 -20.62 76.86
C ALA A 687 2.62 -19.79 75.80
N ALA A 688 1.92 -19.39 74.73
CA ALA A 688 2.48 -18.58 73.65
C ALA A 688 2.92 -17.20 74.14
N TYR A 689 2.07 -16.48 74.87
CA TYR A 689 2.45 -15.16 75.42
C TYR A 689 3.55 -15.25 76.47
N PHE A 690 3.52 -16.26 77.34
CA PHE A 690 4.61 -16.50 78.29
C PHE A 690 5.93 -16.71 77.55
N ALA A 691 5.93 -17.63 76.58
CA ALA A 691 7.11 -17.98 75.84
C ALA A 691 7.66 -16.81 75.02
N GLU A 692 6.79 -16.03 74.38
CA GLU A 692 7.16 -14.84 73.62
C GLU A 692 7.82 -13.79 74.52
N GLU A 693 7.21 -13.45 75.66
CA GLU A 693 7.72 -12.43 76.57
C GLU A 693 9.06 -12.83 77.22
N ILE A 694 9.19 -14.07 77.68
CA ILE A 694 10.45 -14.57 78.24
C ILE A 694 11.55 -14.60 77.17
N SER A 695 11.25 -15.06 75.96
CA SER A 695 12.24 -15.14 74.88
C SER A 695 12.69 -13.76 74.43
N LYS A 696 11.78 -12.79 74.30
CA LYS A 696 12.11 -11.39 73.98
C LYS A 696 12.98 -10.75 75.05
N GLY A 697 12.67 -10.97 76.34
CA GLY A 697 13.46 -10.40 77.42
C GLY A 697 14.88 -10.96 77.50
N LEU A 698 15.05 -12.27 77.27
CA LEU A 698 16.36 -12.94 77.26
C LEU A 698 17.20 -12.61 76.02
N LEU A 699 16.59 -12.70 74.83
CA LEU A 699 17.28 -12.57 73.54
C LEU A 699 17.04 -11.20 72.89
N PHE A 700 16.92 -10.15 73.70
CA PHE A 700 16.68 -8.79 73.22
C PHE A 700 17.77 -8.27 72.25
N GLU A 701 19.00 -8.77 72.36
CA GLU A 701 20.11 -8.47 71.44
C GLU A 701 20.10 -9.35 70.18
N ARG A 702 19.34 -10.46 70.19
CA ARG A 702 19.24 -11.43 69.09
C ARG A 702 17.79 -11.79 68.79
N THR A 703 17.05 -10.79 68.31
CA THR A 703 15.59 -10.90 68.05
C THR A 703 15.24 -11.96 67.01
N ASP A 704 16.18 -12.33 66.14
CA ASP A 704 16.04 -13.39 65.13
C ASP A 704 15.92 -14.79 65.76
N GLN A 705 16.45 -15.00 66.97
CA GLN A 705 16.42 -16.28 67.69
C GLN A 705 15.21 -16.42 68.63
N VAL A 706 14.47 -15.32 68.86
CA VAL A 706 13.29 -15.28 69.74
C VAL A 706 12.23 -16.33 69.35
N PRO A 707 11.84 -16.52 68.07
CA PRO A 707 10.83 -17.50 67.71
C PRO A 707 11.24 -18.94 68.07
N ALA A 708 12.52 -19.29 67.86
CA ALA A 708 13.03 -20.63 68.13
C ALA A 708 13.02 -20.95 69.63
N LEU A 709 13.42 -19.99 70.48
CA LEU A 709 13.33 -20.15 71.93
C LEU A 709 11.87 -20.17 72.40
N ALA A 710 11.01 -19.31 71.84
CA ALA A 710 9.60 -19.24 72.21
C ALA A 710 8.87 -20.55 71.90
N GLU A 711 9.15 -21.22 70.78
CA GLU A 711 8.59 -22.55 70.52
C GLU A 711 8.98 -23.59 71.59
N LEU A 712 10.25 -23.60 72.00
CA LEU A 712 10.73 -24.52 73.03
C LEU A 712 10.11 -24.24 74.40
N ILE A 713 10.05 -22.97 74.79
CA ILE A 713 9.43 -22.55 76.06
C ILE A 713 7.93 -22.85 76.04
N MET A 714 7.24 -22.61 74.93
CA MET A 714 5.80 -22.91 74.80
C MET A 714 5.55 -24.42 74.94
N ALA A 715 6.35 -25.27 74.29
CA ALA A 715 6.26 -26.73 74.45
C ALA A 715 6.53 -27.15 75.90
N GLY A 716 7.54 -26.55 76.54
CA GLY A 716 7.84 -26.78 77.95
C GLY A 716 6.69 -26.36 78.87
N PHE A 717 6.07 -25.21 78.62
CA PHE A 717 4.96 -24.68 79.40
C PHE A 717 3.74 -25.60 79.36
N LEU A 718 3.40 -26.12 78.16
CA LEU A 718 2.31 -27.07 77.99
C LEU A 718 2.56 -28.41 78.71
N LEU A 719 3.83 -28.75 78.95
CA LEU A 719 4.28 -29.90 79.74
C LEU A 719 4.51 -29.55 81.22
N ASP A 720 4.00 -28.41 81.68
CA ASP A 720 4.16 -27.91 83.05
C ASP A 720 5.62 -27.76 83.51
N PHE A 721 6.56 -27.69 82.56
CA PHE A 721 8.01 -27.75 82.77
C PHE A 721 8.46 -28.94 83.63
N ASP A 722 7.76 -30.08 83.51
CA ASP A 722 8.15 -31.33 84.14
C ASP A 722 9.54 -31.79 83.65
N VAL A 723 10.47 -32.04 84.58
CA VAL A 723 11.89 -32.27 84.24
C VAL A 723 12.09 -33.51 83.36
N PRO A 724 11.49 -34.69 83.65
CA PRO A 724 11.51 -35.83 82.74
C PRO A 724 10.98 -35.51 81.33
N ALA A 725 9.84 -34.83 81.23
CA ALA A 725 9.26 -34.43 79.95
C ALA A 725 10.17 -33.45 79.18
N VAL A 726 10.76 -32.48 79.89
CA VAL A 726 11.72 -31.51 79.34
C VAL A 726 12.99 -32.20 78.82
N ARG A 727 13.54 -33.19 79.53
CA ARG A 727 14.71 -33.94 79.04
C ARG A 727 14.41 -34.65 77.72
N PHE A 728 13.20 -35.23 77.58
CA PHE A 728 12.77 -35.82 76.32
C PHE A 728 12.59 -34.74 75.24
N LEU A 729 11.95 -33.61 75.56
CA LEU A 729 11.75 -32.48 74.63
C LEU A 729 13.10 -31.98 74.07
N LEU A 730 14.08 -31.74 74.93
CA LEU A 730 15.42 -31.28 74.53
C LEU A 730 16.10 -32.28 73.59
N LYS A 731 16.07 -33.57 73.94
CA LYS A 731 16.59 -34.64 73.08
C LYS A 731 15.88 -34.68 71.73
N PHE A 732 14.56 -34.56 71.71
CA PHE A 732 13.76 -34.56 70.49
C PHE A 732 14.06 -33.36 69.59
N LYS A 733 14.34 -32.20 70.19
CA LYS A 733 14.71 -30.97 69.49
C LYS A 733 16.21 -30.88 69.18
N ASN A 734 17.00 -31.93 69.47
CA ASN A 734 18.45 -31.99 69.31
C ASN A 734 19.21 -30.87 70.05
N VAL A 735 18.65 -30.40 71.17
CA VAL A 735 19.26 -29.37 72.02
C VAL A 735 19.89 -30.05 73.24
N ARG A 736 21.14 -29.71 73.56
CA ARG A 736 21.90 -30.37 74.64
C ARG A 736 22.15 -29.40 75.80
N LEU A 737 21.78 -29.83 77.00
CA LEU A 737 22.21 -29.18 78.23
C LEU A 737 23.64 -29.64 78.57
N LEU A 738 24.55 -28.67 78.77
CA LEU A 738 25.94 -28.94 79.15
C LEU A 738 26.04 -29.29 80.64
N GLU A 739 27.14 -29.95 81.03
CA GLU A 739 27.30 -30.47 82.40
C GLU A 739 27.39 -29.32 83.42
N ASP A 740 28.15 -28.29 83.09
CA ASP A 740 28.32 -27.04 83.83
C ASP A 740 26.98 -26.29 83.99
N ASP A 741 26.08 -26.36 83.00
CA ASP A 741 24.74 -25.77 83.07
C ASP A 741 23.77 -26.60 83.95
N GLU A 742 23.89 -27.94 83.94
CA GLU A 742 23.10 -28.82 84.82
C GLU A 742 23.53 -28.65 86.29
N GLN A 743 24.82 -28.46 86.56
CA GLN A 743 25.33 -28.13 87.90
C GLN A 743 24.78 -26.78 88.37
N PHE A 744 24.79 -25.76 87.50
CA PHE A 744 24.22 -24.45 87.80
C PHE A 744 22.70 -24.51 88.07
N CYS A 745 21.95 -25.28 87.28
CA CYS A 745 20.52 -25.52 87.54
C CYS A 745 20.27 -26.18 88.91
N SER A 746 21.15 -27.09 89.32
CA SER A 746 21.03 -27.78 90.61
C SER A 746 21.38 -26.89 91.80
N TYR A 747 22.16 -25.83 91.58
CA TYR A 747 22.44 -24.80 92.59
C TYR A 747 21.28 -23.81 92.76
N LEU A 748 20.51 -23.55 91.70
CA LEU A 748 19.38 -22.62 91.70
C LEU A 748 18.04 -23.24 92.16
N ALA A 749 17.92 -24.57 92.05
CA ALA A 749 16.76 -25.35 92.50
C ALA A 749 16.82 -25.60 94.00
#